data_AF-A0A945X6B5-F1
#
_entry.id   AF-A0A945X6B5-F1
#
_cell.length_a   1.000
_cell.length_b   1.000
_cell.length_c   1.000
_cell.angle_alpha   90.00
_cell.angle_beta   90.00
_cell.angle_gamma   90.00
#
_symmetry.space_group_name_H-M   'P 1'
#
loop_
_entity.id
_entity.type
_entity.pdbx_description
1 polymer ?
#
loop_
_entity_poly.entity_id
_entity_poly.type
_entity_poly.pdbx_seq_one_letter_code
_entity_poly.pdbx_strand_id
1 'polypeptide(L)'
;MIAGKNIISLLSATLLTVSAAVCLSQDADEQESVEAPPEWTLRLSIPNTALLSQTIGQSEGIVKARQDPLWSSAEQFMSSARALVCQYLTSDGPASLDKLWPKRWDLYVFALPEDTDEVEEPVVVVIGDMAGNGTALHELWEDRVLPRLKTVAPKVVVTSSSLEEGLLYTLETRGKPTLGMVFSGESLILGLPDNVAAIADVPAKQRTLLPEAQLWKDVTSNALPNAIAQVAMDGAAAMQRVLSAFPEGSQERRQAQFFGLEAVTSVMCSTAPESGRFQERYVATLAPDRIMGLQRILLGRKPIVSKSRLFVPGDVAFYLAFSVTNGLDMWTAVRDELVPLHGDEVRAKSEKAIAHISSQLGLDFEQDVLTQIGPEVFVAVDIPPNADWSSKGKKRFRMREAPILVGFQIQDRTVAQDLLKTILTSPLAVGAGVTDQVERYEDVEIHFVDFPKAKRGGQLAYALIADFAVFARDGDTLRDAIDALVDRESIAATELYAADGKSAPAPLLLDLYANLLPIAKDVVTARLPDEKPVLAPLVPALTAVLEHTGPSRFSLRATDTELQIDGHAPLPLLTGGTTAAGLDQLVKPPAARKAKLARQRMRQLSRSLRRYHRVNKTPPEALEALTPRFAKKRPTDPFTDGADFGYGVSHSGKNWVLTSVGPDGVADIPVDEFVQQEWEAIRRADTPEAKAEAERLVYRFKAESSQAEKGWGDEGDIVETGKW
;
A
#
# COMPACT_ATOMS: atom_id res chain seq x y z
N MET A 1 9.24 1.83 -4.95
CA MET A 1 8.46 3.09 -5.06
C MET A 1 7.31 3.15 -4.03
N ILE A 2 6.45 2.13 -3.92
CA ILE A 2 5.46 2.00 -2.82
C ILE A 2 6.17 1.77 -1.46
N ALA A 3 7.18 0.89 -1.42
CA ALA A 3 8.01 0.66 -0.23
C ALA A 3 8.72 1.92 0.31
N GLY A 4 9.22 2.80 -0.57
CA GLY A 4 9.90 4.04 -0.16
C GLY A 4 8.97 5.10 0.43
N LYS A 5 7.69 5.15 -0.01
CA LYS A 5 6.67 5.99 0.63
C LYS A 5 6.22 5.40 1.96
N ASN A 6 6.08 4.07 2.03
CA ASN A 6 5.62 3.38 3.22
C ASN A 6 6.64 3.39 4.36
N ILE A 7 7.95 3.32 4.08
CA ILE A 7 9.03 3.39 5.10
C ILE A 7 9.11 4.78 5.77
N ILE A 8 8.94 5.85 4.99
CA ILE A 8 8.86 7.23 5.51
C ILE A 8 7.57 7.40 6.32
N SER A 9 6.44 6.92 5.80
CA SER A 9 5.17 6.88 6.53
C SER A 9 5.18 5.96 7.76
N LEU A 10 6.15 5.04 7.91
CA LEU A 10 6.27 4.10 9.03
C LEU A 10 6.98 4.70 10.23
N LEU A 11 8.18 5.26 9.98
CA LEU A 11 8.95 6.01 10.97
C LEU A 11 8.19 7.28 11.37
N SER A 12 7.38 7.80 10.44
CA SER A 12 6.36 8.80 10.71
C SER A 12 5.15 8.20 11.47
N ALA A 13 4.49 7.15 11.05
CA ALA A 13 3.27 6.64 11.71
C ALA A 13 3.52 5.93 13.06
N THR A 14 4.64 6.16 13.74
CA THR A 14 4.79 5.83 15.16
C THR A 14 5.27 7.04 15.97
N LEU A 15 6.12 7.91 15.39
CA LEU A 15 6.59 9.17 16.02
C LEU A 15 5.78 10.42 15.60
N LEU A 16 5.32 10.46 14.35
CA LEU A 16 4.30 11.34 13.81
C LEU A 16 2.86 10.86 14.13
N THR A 17 2.49 9.71 14.69
CA THR A 17 1.04 9.59 15.08
C THR A 17 0.68 10.52 16.24
N VAL A 18 1.65 10.80 17.13
CA VAL A 18 1.47 11.76 18.22
C VAL A 18 1.78 13.18 17.74
N SER A 19 2.75 13.36 16.83
CA SER A 19 3.12 14.69 16.31
C SER A 19 2.27 15.15 15.11
N ALA A 20 1.74 14.23 14.29
CA ALA A 20 0.87 14.47 13.14
C ALA A 20 -0.61 14.46 13.49
N ALA A 21 -1.07 13.79 14.55
CA ALA A 21 -2.41 14.11 15.08
C ALA A 21 -2.49 15.57 15.55
N VAL A 22 -1.34 16.18 15.88
CA VAL A 22 -1.18 17.61 16.25
C VAL A 22 -0.79 18.49 15.05
N CYS A 23 -0.21 17.93 13.97
CA CYS A 23 0.21 18.69 12.77
C CYS A 23 -0.67 18.50 11.53
N LEU A 24 -1.55 17.49 11.49
CA LEU A 24 -2.51 17.23 10.39
C LEU A 24 -3.90 17.79 10.68
N SER A 25 -4.09 18.50 11.80
CA SER A 25 -5.37 19.07 12.24
C SER A 25 -5.38 20.61 12.26
N GLN A 26 -4.52 21.26 11.47
CA GLN A 26 -4.61 22.71 11.31
C GLN A 26 -5.80 23.06 10.42
N ASP A 27 -6.94 23.32 11.08
CA ASP A 27 -8.11 24.12 10.70
C ASP A 27 -9.44 23.38 10.87
N ALA A 28 -9.90 23.29 12.13
CA ALA A 28 -11.30 23.08 12.47
C ALA A 28 -11.81 24.33 13.21
N ASP A 29 -12.91 24.91 12.74
CA ASP A 29 -13.69 25.89 13.49
C ASP A 29 -15.08 25.29 13.75
N GLU A 30 -15.57 25.59 14.95
CA GLU A 30 -16.83 25.26 15.63
C GLU A 30 -17.92 24.65 14.73
N GLN A 31 -18.17 23.36 14.91
CA GLN A 31 -19.42 22.71 14.48
C GLN A 31 -20.28 22.33 15.68
N GLU A 32 -21.60 22.46 15.53
CA GLU A 32 -22.57 22.09 16.54
C GLU A 32 -22.50 20.60 16.86
N SER A 33 -22.64 20.28 18.15
CA SER A 33 -22.44 18.96 18.74
C SER A 33 -23.24 17.85 18.06
N VAL A 34 -22.55 16.84 17.52
CA VAL A 34 -23.14 15.62 16.95
C VAL A 34 -23.07 14.49 17.97
N GLU A 35 -24.19 13.80 18.21
CA GLU A 35 -24.22 12.53 18.96
C GLU A 35 -23.45 11.45 18.15
N ALA A 36 -22.22 11.11 18.55
CA ALA A 36 -21.41 10.11 17.86
C ALA A 36 -21.78 8.66 18.31
N PRO A 37 -22.22 7.76 17.39
CA PRO A 37 -22.50 6.34 17.69
C PRO A 37 -21.29 5.41 17.45
N PRO A 38 -21.36 4.12 17.88
CA PRO A 38 -20.23 3.37 18.46
C PRO A 38 -19.25 2.67 17.50
N GLU A 39 -19.28 2.94 16.19
CA GLU A 39 -18.55 2.13 15.22
C GLU A 39 -17.27 2.83 14.73
N TRP A 40 -16.15 2.49 15.36
CA TRP A 40 -14.82 2.88 14.88
C TRP A 40 -14.51 2.15 13.57
N THR A 41 -13.92 2.86 12.60
CA THR A 41 -13.47 2.26 11.33
C THR A 41 -12.02 1.81 11.39
N LEU A 42 -11.17 2.51 12.16
CA LEU A 42 -9.75 2.15 12.36
C LEU A 42 -9.38 2.33 13.82
N ARG A 43 -8.59 1.39 14.34
CA ARG A 43 -7.94 1.48 15.64
C ARG A 43 -6.46 1.18 15.50
N LEU A 44 -5.60 2.03 16.04
CA LEU A 44 -4.16 1.76 16.21
C LEU A 44 -3.83 1.75 17.71
N SER A 45 -3.34 0.62 18.21
CA SER A 45 -3.02 0.36 19.60
C SER A 45 -1.52 0.24 19.80
N ILE A 46 -0.97 0.92 20.81
CA ILE A 46 0.34 0.69 21.40
C ILE A 46 0.08 0.06 22.77
N PRO A 47 0.06 -1.29 22.87
CA PRO A 47 -0.36 -1.97 24.10
C PRO A 47 0.66 -1.84 25.24
N ASN A 48 1.92 -1.53 24.93
CA ASN A 48 2.97 -1.35 25.91
C ASN A 48 4.00 -0.31 25.44
N THR A 49 3.86 0.93 25.92
CA THR A 49 4.76 2.04 25.58
C THR A 49 6.19 1.83 26.07
N ALA A 50 6.37 1.14 27.21
CA ALA A 50 7.69 0.83 27.75
C ALA A 50 8.43 -0.17 26.86
N LEU A 51 7.73 -1.22 26.39
CA LEU A 51 8.29 -2.18 25.45
C LEU A 51 8.66 -1.49 24.12
N LEU A 52 7.78 -0.64 23.58
CA LEU A 52 8.09 0.16 22.39
C LEU A 52 9.37 0.99 22.58
N SER A 53 9.47 1.72 23.68
CA SER A 53 10.66 2.53 24.00
C SER A 53 11.92 1.67 24.14
N GLN A 54 11.83 0.51 24.78
CA GLN A 54 12.92 -0.43 24.94
C GLN A 54 13.37 -1.00 23.58
N THR A 55 12.42 -1.41 22.74
CA THR A 55 12.67 -1.96 21.40
C THR A 55 13.33 -0.94 20.48
N ILE A 56 12.83 0.30 20.46
CA ILE A 56 13.48 1.42 19.75
C ILE A 56 14.91 1.61 20.26
N GLY A 57 15.11 1.46 21.57
CA GLY A 57 16.42 1.54 22.21
C GLY A 57 17.43 0.46 21.81
N GLN A 58 16.96 -0.72 21.44
CA GLN A 58 17.78 -1.93 21.23
C GLN A 58 17.93 -2.34 19.75
N SER A 59 17.12 -1.80 18.84
CA SER A 59 17.20 -2.14 17.41
C SER A 59 18.45 -1.56 16.76
N GLU A 60 19.33 -2.39 16.20
CA GLU A 60 20.60 -1.97 15.59
C GLU A 60 20.43 -0.93 14.47
N GLY A 61 19.41 -1.11 13.62
CA GLY A 61 19.10 -0.17 12.54
C GLY A 61 18.68 1.21 13.06
N ILE A 62 17.95 1.24 14.18
CA ILE A 62 17.55 2.48 14.84
C ILE A 62 18.73 3.11 15.59
N VAL A 63 19.54 2.32 16.30
CA VAL A 63 20.72 2.80 17.04
C VAL A 63 21.73 3.51 16.14
N LYS A 64 21.90 3.05 14.89
CA LYS A 64 22.73 3.76 13.91
C LYS A 64 22.03 4.97 13.30
N ALA A 65 20.71 4.90 13.05
CA ALA A 65 19.93 6.07 12.67
C ALA A 65 20.02 7.19 13.71
N ARG A 66 20.19 6.88 15.01
CA ARG A 66 20.47 7.86 16.08
C ARG A 66 21.77 8.64 15.93
N GLN A 67 22.69 8.21 15.10
CA GLN A 67 23.89 8.99 14.80
C GLN A 67 23.62 10.10 13.78
N ASP A 68 22.46 10.07 13.11
CA ASP A 68 22.03 11.12 12.18
C ASP A 68 21.53 12.37 12.95
N PRO A 69 21.95 13.59 12.56
CA PRO A 69 21.54 14.83 13.21
C PRO A 69 20.02 15.06 13.27
N LEU A 70 19.23 14.59 12.30
CA LEU A 70 17.78 14.80 12.27
C LEU A 70 17.03 13.77 13.12
N TRP A 71 17.43 12.50 13.09
CA TRP A 71 16.83 11.49 13.97
C TRP A 71 17.24 11.71 15.42
N SER A 72 18.51 12.04 15.66
CA SER A 72 18.94 12.52 16.98
C SER A 72 18.19 13.77 17.37
N SER A 73 17.90 14.73 16.48
CA SER A 73 17.05 15.89 16.80
C SER A 73 15.59 15.52 17.09
N ALA A 74 15.00 14.54 16.40
CA ALA A 74 13.62 14.10 16.64
C ALA A 74 13.49 13.28 17.93
N GLU A 75 14.42 12.36 18.19
CA GLU A 75 14.51 11.65 19.45
C GLU A 75 14.90 12.60 20.59
N GLN A 76 15.83 13.52 20.37
CA GLN A 76 16.17 14.55 21.34
C GLN A 76 14.99 15.49 21.53
N PHE A 77 14.15 15.76 20.52
CA PHE A 77 12.91 16.50 20.70
C PHE A 77 11.89 15.71 21.52
N MET A 78 11.69 14.41 21.26
CA MET A 78 10.76 13.56 22.01
C MET A 78 11.25 13.28 23.44
N SER A 79 12.54 13.01 23.59
CA SER A 79 13.25 12.83 24.86
C SER A 79 13.32 14.15 25.61
N SER A 80 13.55 15.28 24.94
CA SER A 80 13.47 16.60 25.55
C SER A 80 12.04 16.99 25.84
N ALA A 81 11.04 16.65 25.03
CA ALA A 81 9.63 16.90 25.33
C ALA A 81 9.21 16.08 26.55
N ARG A 82 9.58 14.79 26.60
CA ARG A 82 9.40 13.94 27.79
C ARG A 82 10.21 14.46 28.97
N ALA A 83 11.45 14.88 28.79
CA ALA A 83 12.30 15.40 29.86
C ALA A 83 11.85 16.78 30.33
N LEU A 84 11.30 17.62 29.46
CA LEU A 84 10.67 18.91 29.74
C LEU A 84 9.40 18.63 30.53
N VAL A 85 8.52 17.78 30.03
CA VAL A 85 7.35 17.25 30.74
C VAL A 85 7.77 16.69 32.12
N CYS A 86 8.76 15.80 32.24
CA CYS A 86 9.25 15.28 33.53
C CYS A 86 9.88 16.35 34.44
N GLN A 87 10.77 17.20 33.92
CA GLN A 87 11.48 18.25 34.65
C GLN A 87 10.52 19.31 35.18
N TYR A 88 9.41 19.56 34.47
CA TYR A 88 8.41 20.53 34.88
C TYR A 88 7.23 19.92 35.62
N LEU A 89 6.98 18.62 35.50
CA LEU A 89 5.84 17.96 36.16
C LEU A 89 6.16 17.39 37.52
N THR A 90 7.38 16.89 37.75
CA THR A 90 7.68 16.16 38.98
C THR A 90 8.91 16.74 39.66
N SER A 91 8.80 17.01 40.96
CA SER A 91 9.97 17.28 41.82
C SER A 91 10.81 16.02 42.02
N ASP A 92 10.19 14.86 41.80
CA ASP A 92 10.70 13.53 42.14
C ASP A 92 11.25 12.78 40.91
N GLY A 93 11.38 13.47 39.77
CA GLY A 93 11.97 12.94 38.54
C GLY A 93 11.05 12.04 37.69
N PRO A 94 11.56 11.53 36.55
CA PRO A 94 10.77 10.83 35.52
C PRO A 94 9.98 9.61 36.01
N ALA A 95 10.49 8.92 37.03
CA ALA A 95 9.90 7.69 37.55
C ALA A 95 8.53 7.87 38.22
N SER A 96 8.21 9.09 38.68
CA SER A 96 6.89 9.40 39.25
C SER A 96 5.85 9.66 38.15
N LEU A 97 6.25 10.32 37.06
CA LEU A 97 5.38 10.52 35.89
C LEU A 97 5.09 9.19 35.19
N ASP A 98 6.09 8.30 35.06
CA ASP A 98 5.91 6.99 34.43
C ASP A 98 4.86 6.11 35.15
N LYS A 99 4.55 6.38 36.43
CA LYS A 99 3.48 5.70 37.17
C LYS A 99 2.09 6.24 36.85
N LEU A 100 2.00 7.52 36.47
CA LEU A 100 0.76 8.24 36.20
C LEU A 100 0.43 8.28 34.70
N TRP A 101 1.46 8.20 33.85
CA TRP A 101 1.34 8.27 32.40
C TRP A 101 0.62 7.05 31.82
N PRO A 102 -0.16 7.21 30.73
CA PRO A 102 -0.80 6.08 30.10
C PRO A 102 0.17 4.98 29.67
N LYS A 103 -0.13 3.74 30.07
CA LYS A 103 0.67 2.54 29.72
C LYS A 103 0.35 2.03 28.32
N ARG A 104 -0.87 2.31 27.88
CA ARG A 104 -1.42 1.97 26.58
C ARG A 104 -1.97 3.23 25.92
N TRP A 105 -1.81 3.30 24.60
CA TRP A 105 -2.44 4.32 23.77
C TRP A 105 -3.21 3.66 22.65
N ASP A 106 -4.40 4.16 22.39
CA ASP A 106 -5.24 3.79 21.27
C ASP A 106 -5.61 5.03 20.47
N LEU A 107 -5.32 5.05 19.18
CA LEU A 107 -5.88 5.99 18.22
C LEU A 107 -7.15 5.36 17.63
N TYR A 108 -8.26 6.08 17.70
CA TYR A 108 -9.53 5.72 17.08
C TYR A 108 -9.84 6.69 15.94
N VAL A 109 -10.27 6.13 14.81
CA VAL A 109 -10.89 6.87 13.70
C VAL A 109 -12.30 6.35 13.53
N PHE A 110 -13.28 7.21 13.72
CA PHE A 110 -14.69 6.85 13.57
C PHE A 110 -15.19 7.14 12.16
N ALA A 111 -16.24 6.42 11.78
CA ALA A 111 -16.97 6.69 10.56
C ALA A 111 -17.65 8.07 10.63
N LEU A 112 -17.67 8.79 9.50
CA LEU A 112 -18.65 9.86 9.31
C LEU A 112 -20.06 9.24 9.31
N PRO A 113 -21.04 9.84 10.00
CA PRO A 113 -22.45 9.48 9.84
C PRO A 113 -22.86 9.55 8.37
N GLU A 114 -23.76 8.66 7.93
CA GLU A 114 -24.20 8.60 6.52
C GLU A 114 -25.08 9.80 6.11
N ASP A 115 -25.56 10.54 7.11
CA ASP A 115 -26.62 11.53 7.07
C ASP A 115 -26.13 12.96 7.40
N THR A 116 -24.83 13.13 7.66
CA THR A 116 -24.22 14.46 7.82
C THR A 116 -23.66 14.97 6.50
N ASP A 117 -24.41 15.84 5.83
CA ASP A 117 -23.93 16.67 4.72
C ASP A 117 -22.84 17.67 5.19
N GLU A 118 -22.72 17.90 6.49
CA GLU A 118 -21.90 18.96 7.09
C GLU A 118 -20.58 18.50 7.72
N VAL A 119 -20.41 17.21 8.09
CA VAL A 119 -19.16 16.76 8.74
C VAL A 119 -18.14 16.39 7.66
N GLU A 120 -17.21 17.31 7.39
CA GLU A 120 -16.21 17.17 6.31
C GLU A 120 -15.08 16.18 6.66
N GLU A 121 -14.85 15.91 7.95
CA GLU A 121 -13.70 15.13 8.45
C GLU A 121 -14.07 14.03 9.45
N PRO A 122 -13.45 12.83 9.38
CA PRO A 122 -13.70 11.77 10.33
C PRO A 122 -13.29 12.17 11.76
N VAL A 123 -14.07 11.74 12.76
CA VAL A 123 -13.70 11.94 14.17
C VAL A 123 -12.46 11.12 14.48
N VAL A 124 -11.38 11.80 14.85
CA VAL A 124 -10.10 11.20 15.26
C VAL A 124 -9.80 11.59 16.70
N VAL A 125 -9.61 10.59 17.56
CA VAL A 125 -9.20 10.76 18.96
C VAL A 125 -8.12 9.77 19.34
N VAL A 126 -7.30 10.18 20.29
CA VAL A 126 -6.27 9.36 20.93
C VAL A 126 -6.67 9.19 22.39
N ILE A 127 -6.80 7.94 22.83
CA ILE A 127 -7.19 7.56 24.18
C ILE A 127 -6.02 6.85 24.83
N GLY A 128 -5.56 7.36 25.97
CA GLY A 128 -4.53 6.74 26.80
C GLY A 128 -5.14 6.13 28.07
N ASP A 129 -4.86 4.86 28.34
CA ASP A 129 -5.28 4.18 29.58
C ASP A 129 -4.32 4.53 30.71
N MET A 130 -4.80 5.34 31.66
CA MET A 130 -4.09 5.77 32.85
C MET A 130 -4.12 4.71 33.94
N ALA A 131 -3.16 4.79 34.86
CA ALA A 131 -3.20 4.01 36.09
C ALA A 131 -4.14 4.70 37.10
N GLY A 132 -5.33 4.13 37.30
CA GLY A 132 -6.36 4.69 38.21
C GLY A 132 -7.17 5.82 37.56
N ASN A 133 -7.92 6.57 38.36
CA ASN A 133 -8.97 7.49 37.91
C ASN A 133 -8.48 8.84 37.33
N GLY A 134 -7.21 8.95 36.89
CA GLY A 134 -6.67 10.14 36.24
C GLY A 134 -6.48 11.39 37.11
N THR A 135 -7.09 11.47 38.29
CA THR A 135 -7.11 12.67 39.14
C THR A 135 -5.71 13.21 39.43
N ALA A 136 -4.77 12.34 39.79
CA ALA A 136 -3.40 12.76 40.10
C ALA A 136 -2.65 13.31 38.87
N LEU A 137 -2.94 12.82 37.67
CA LEU A 137 -2.37 13.35 36.43
C LEU A 137 -3.04 14.68 36.05
N HIS A 138 -4.36 14.79 36.27
CA HIS A 138 -5.15 15.98 36.02
C HIS A 138 -4.73 17.14 36.94
N GLU A 139 -4.66 16.94 38.25
CA GLU A 139 -4.17 17.92 39.23
C GLU A 139 -2.77 18.40 38.85
N LEU A 140 -1.89 17.47 38.48
CA LEU A 140 -0.54 17.78 38.05
C LEU A 140 -0.51 18.58 36.73
N TRP A 141 -1.46 18.34 35.82
CA TRP A 141 -1.62 19.13 34.61
C TRP A 141 -2.09 20.56 34.92
N GLU A 142 -3.11 20.69 35.75
CA GLU A 142 -3.71 21.97 36.13
C GLU A 142 -2.75 22.84 36.95
N ASP A 143 -2.14 22.26 37.98
CA ASP A 143 -1.28 22.99 38.92
C ASP A 143 0.08 23.35 38.32
N ARG A 144 0.57 22.55 37.36
CA ARG A 144 1.97 22.65 36.88
C ARG A 144 2.10 22.89 35.39
N VAL A 145 1.35 22.20 34.54
CA VAL A 145 1.51 22.32 33.06
C VAL A 145 0.89 23.59 32.56
N LEU A 146 -0.39 23.82 32.84
CA LEU A 146 -1.13 24.94 32.24
C LEU A 146 -0.53 26.32 32.59
N PRO A 147 -0.15 26.62 33.85
CA PRO A 147 0.48 27.89 34.18
C PRO A 147 1.80 28.10 33.44
N ARG A 148 2.56 27.00 33.24
CA ARG A 148 3.87 27.04 32.58
C ARG A 148 3.76 27.10 31.06
N LEU A 149 2.79 26.42 30.47
CA LEU A 149 2.53 26.49 29.02
C LEU A 149 2.24 27.94 28.60
N LYS A 150 1.45 28.67 29.41
CA LYS A 150 1.21 30.11 29.22
C LYS A 150 2.50 30.95 29.28
N THR A 151 3.50 30.49 30.03
CA THR A 151 4.80 31.18 30.17
C THR A 151 5.73 30.87 28.99
N VAL A 152 5.83 29.61 28.57
CA VAL A 152 6.76 29.15 27.53
C VAL A 152 6.22 29.39 26.13
N ALA A 153 4.90 29.35 25.96
CA ALA A 153 4.20 29.56 24.70
C ALA A 153 3.11 30.64 24.88
N PRO A 154 3.48 31.93 25.04
CA PRO A 154 2.53 33.00 25.36
C PRO A 154 1.48 33.27 24.27
N LYS A 155 1.65 32.68 23.08
CA LYS A 155 0.69 32.74 21.96
C LYS A 155 -0.34 31.61 21.98
N VAL A 156 -0.20 30.65 22.89
CA VAL A 156 -1.17 29.56 23.09
C VAL A 156 -2.17 30.03 24.13
N VAL A 157 -3.45 30.08 23.74
CA VAL A 157 -4.54 30.33 24.66
C VAL A 157 -5.07 28.97 25.12
N VAL A 158 -5.26 28.82 26.42
CA VAL A 158 -5.88 27.62 26.98
C VAL A 158 -7.22 28.02 27.57
N THR A 159 -8.29 27.49 26.99
CA THR A 159 -9.66 27.58 27.48
C THR A 159 -10.07 26.25 28.11
N SER A 160 -11.10 26.29 28.96
CA SER A 160 -11.67 25.08 29.53
C SER A 160 -13.19 25.15 29.56
N SER A 161 -13.86 24.09 29.15
CA SER A 161 -15.32 23.93 29.27
C SER A 161 -15.66 22.71 30.12
N SER A 162 -16.77 22.78 30.84
CA SER A 162 -17.27 21.65 31.63
C SER A 162 -18.03 20.69 30.73
N LEU A 163 -17.73 19.40 30.88
CA LEU A 163 -18.47 18.29 30.30
C LEU A 163 -19.16 17.49 31.42
N GLU A 164 -20.04 16.56 31.07
CA GLU A 164 -20.73 15.71 32.06
C GLU A 164 -19.73 14.90 32.91
N GLU A 165 -18.65 14.40 32.30
CA GLU A 165 -17.64 13.56 32.95
C GLU A 165 -16.23 14.18 33.01
N GLY A 166 -16.11 15.51 33.08
CA GLY A 166 -14.80 16.17 33.31
C GLY A 166 -14.70 17.62 32.83
N LEU A 167 -13.45 18.07 32.62
CA LEU A 167 -13.11 19.35 32.03
C LEU A 167 -12.44 19.11 30.68
N LEU A 168 -12.98 19.70 29.61
CA LEU A 168 -12.32 19.79 28.32
C LEU A 168 -11.39 20.98 28.32
N TYR A 169 -10.10 20.72 28.17
CA TYR A 169 -9.08 21.73 27.93
C TYR A 169 -8.88 21.92 26.44
N THR A 170 -9.06 23.14 25.95
CA THR A 170 -8.85 23.49 24.55
C THR A 170 -7.62 24.39 24.42
N LEU A 171 -6.65 23.95 23.64
CA LEU A 171 -5.45 24.69 23.31
C LEU A 171 -5.64 25.36 21.95
N GLU A 172 -5.66 26.67 21.94
CA GLU A 172 -5.77 27.49 20.74
C GLU A 172 -4.41 28.09 20.37
N THR A 173 -4.04 27.98 19.10
CA THR A 173 -2.83 28.60 18.57
C THR A 173 -3.23 29.55 17.45
N ARG A 174 -2.90 30.85 17.59
CA ARG A 174 -3.29 31.90 16.63
C ARG A 174 -4.82 32.01 16.42
N GLY A 175 -5.58 31.80 17.50
CA GLY A 175 -7.05 31.91 17.47
C GLY A 175 -7.77 30.73 16.84
N LYS A 176 -7.08 29.61 16.61
CA LYS A 176 -7.68 28.37 16.12
C LYS A 176 -7.51 27.24 17.15
N PRO A 177 -8.56 26.46 17.45
CA PRO A 177 -8.43 25.30 18.32
C PRO A 177 -7.53 24.26 17.64
N THR A 178 -6.47 23.86 18.34
CA THR A 178 -5.46 22.93 17.81
C THR A 178 -5.43 21.58 18.54
N LEU A 179 -5.88 21.56 19.79
CA LEU A 179 -5.91 20.34 20.61
C LEU A 179 -6.95 20.47 21.72
N GLY A 180 -7.87 19.53 21.78
CA GLY A 180 -8.73 19.24 22.92
C GLY A 180 -8.11 18.15 23.79
N MET A 181 -8.33 18.24 25.10
CA MET A 181 -7.90 17.24 26.07
C MET A 181 -8.91 17.08 27.20
N VAL A 182 -9.27 15.84 27.54
CA VAL A 182 -10.13 15.50 28.67
C VAL A 182 -9.47 14.40 29.51
N PHE A 183 -9.47 14.59 30.83
CA PHE A 183 -9.23 13.52 31.79
C PHE A 183 -10.60 13.01 32.26
N SER A 184 -10.93 11.77 31.93
CA SER A 184 -12.22 11.19 32.31
C SER A 184 -12.09 9.73 32.73
N GLY A 185 -12.41 9.46 34.00
CA GLY A 185 -12.21 8.15 34.61
C GLY A 185 -10.75 7.70 34.48
N GLU A 186 -10.53 6.50 33.92
CA GLU A 186 -9.19 5.94 33.73
C GLU A 186 -8.57 6.30 32.37
N SER A 187 -9.15 7.27 31.65
CA SER A 187 -8.75 7.61 30.29
C SER A 187 -8.32 9.07 30.12
N LEU A 188 -7.23 9.27 29.39
CA LEU A 188 -6.80 10.57 28.86
C LEU A 188 -7.17 10.63 27.38
N ILE A 189 -8.07 11.53 27.00
CA ILE A 189 -8.57 11.68 25.64
C ILE A 189 -7.95 12.93 25.02
N LEU A 190 -7.39 12.80 23.82
CA LEU A 190 -6.74 13.87 23.05
C LEU A 190 -7.27 13.89 21.62
N GLY A 191 -7.40 15.05 21.01
CA GLY A 191 -7.89 15.17 19.62
C GLY A 191 -8.26 16.61 19.28
N LEU A 192 -9.12 16.81 18.28
CA LEU A 192 -9.78 18.11 18.09
C LEU A 192 -10.81 18.34 19.22
N PRO A 193 -11.02 19.57 19.71
CA PRO A 193 -11.95 19.82 20.82
C PRO A 193 -13.34 19.21 20.62
N ASP A 194 -13.93 19.39 19.45
CA ASP A 194 -15.27 18.87 19.14
C ASP A 194 -15.30 17.33 19.15
N ASN A 195 -14.26 16.70 18.59
CA ASN A 195 -14.09 15.24 18.63
C ASN A 195 -13.92 14.73 20.07
N VAL A 196 -13.12 15.43 20.87
CA VAL A 196 -12.87 15.06 22.27
C VAL A 196 -14.15 15.24 23.09
N ALA A 197 -14.91 16.32 22.88
CA ALA A 197 -16.20 16.56 23.51
C ALA A 197 -17.19 15.42 23.18
N ALA A 198 -17.39 15.13 21.90
CA ALA A 198 -18.30 14.08 21.45
C ALA A 198 -17.97 12.70 22.07
N ILE A 199 -16.69 12.36 22.19
CA ILE A 199 -16.27 11.10 22.83
C ILE A 199 -16.33 11.19 24.36
N ALA A 200 -16.06 12.36 24.94
CA ALA A 200 -16.13 12.59 26.37
C ALA A 200 -17.57 12.55 26.93
N ASP A 201 -18.59 12.74 26.08
CA ASP A 201 -20.00 12.60 26.44
C ASP A 201 -20.48 11.14 26.42
N VAL A 202 -19.74 10.22 25.78
CA VAL A 202 -20.02 8.77 25.86
C VAL A 202 -19.72 8.28 27.28
N PRO A 203 -20.65 7.67 28.05
CA PRO A 203 -20.39 7.30 29.44
C PRO A 203 -19.09 6.51 29.63
N ALA A 204 -18.29 6.82 30.66
CA ALA A 204 -16.97 6.20 30.89
C ALA A 204 -16.99 4.67 30.81
N LYS A 205 -18.06 4.03 31.32
CA LYS A 205 -18.26 2.58 31.23
C LYS A 205 -18.36 2.06 29.80
N GLN A 206 -18.97 2.81 28.89
CA GLN A 206 -19.06 2.46 27.47
C GLN A 206 -17.74 2.73 26.75
N ARG A 207 -17.00 3.79 27.12
CA ARG A 207 -15.64 4.03 26.61
C ARG A 207 -14.65 2.92 26.98
N THR A 208 -14.69 2.45 28.23
CA THR A 208 -13.87 1.30 28.67
C THR A 208 -14.25 0.00 27.95
N LEU A 209 -15.44 -0.05 27.32
CA LEU A 209 -15.87 -1.18 26.49
C LEU A 209 -15.46 -1.04 25.02
N LEU A 210 -14.95 0.11 24.55
CA LEU A 210 -14.43 0.24 23.18
C LEU A 210 -13.29 -0.76 22.91
N PRO A 211 -12.34 -0.99 23.83
CA PRO A 211 -11.39 -2.09 23.74
C PRO A 211 -12.00 -3.49 23.81
N GLU A 212 -13.23 -3.61 24.32
CA GLU A 212 -13.91 -4.88 24.57
C GLU A 212 -14.95 -5.25 23.52
N ALA A 213 -15.18 -4.38 22.54
CA ALA A 213 -16.05 -4.66 21.40
C ALA A 213 -15.70 -6.02 20.79
N GLN A 214 -16.70 -6.86 20.55
CA GLN A 214 -16.52 -8.23 20.07
C GLN A 214 -15.65 -8.27 18.80
N LEU A 215 -15.90 -7.33 17.87
CA LEU A 215 -15.08 -7.15 16.66
C LEU A 215 -13.59 -7.01 16.99
N TRP A 216 -13.21 -6.19 17.99
CA TRP A 216 -11.80 -6.05 18.36
C TRP A 216 -11.24 -7.31 19.01
N LYS A 217 -11.99 -7.94 19.92
CA LYS A 217 -11.58 -9.19 20.58
C LYS A 217 -11.30 -10.28 19.55
N ASP A 218 -12.18 -10.42 18.56
CA ASP A 218 -12.03 -11.39 17.47
C ASP A 218 -10.81 -11.05 16.60
N VAL A 219 -10.71 -9.79 16.16
CA VAL A 219 -9.65 -9.33 15.25
C VAL A 219 -8.26 -9.39 15.90
N THR A 220 -8.16 -9.16 17.21
CA THR A 220 -6.87 -9.18 17.92
C THR A 220 -6.52 -10.47 18.63
N SER A 221 -7.43 -11.45 18.66
CA SER A 221 -7.12 -12.81 19.11
C SER A 221 -5.94 -13.42 18.36
N ASN A 222 -5.74 -13.01 17.11
CA ASN A 222 -4.65 -13.45 16.24
C ASN A 222 -3.37 -12.60 16.35
N ALA A 223 -3.35 -11.53 17.14
CA ALA A 223 -2.21 -10.61 17.23
C ALA A 223 -0.97 -11.30 17.82
N LEU A 224 0.21 -10.77 17.49
CA LEU A 224 1.46 -11.27 18.05
C LEU A 224 1.49 -11.05 19.58
N PRO A 225 1.90 -12.05 20.41
CA PRO A 225 1.84 -11.95 21.87
C PRO A 225 2.62 -10.77 22.48
N ASN A 226 3.71 -10.36 21.83
CA ASN A 226 4.57 -9.25 22.26
C ASN A 226 4.47 -8.06 21.31
N ALA A 227 3.29 -7.85 20.71
CA ALA A 227 3.11 -6.76 19.76
C ALA A 227 3.39 -5.41 20.43
N ILE A 228 4.23 -4.59 19.81
CA ILE A 228 4.49 -3.20 20.21
C ILE A 228 3.52 -2.23 19.52
N ALA A 229 2.91 -2.65 18.42
CA ALA A 229 1.82 -1.95 17.76
C ALA A 229 0.84 -2.95 17.15
N GLN A 230 -0.43 -2.59 17.19
CA GLN A 230 -1.54 -3.33 16.58
C GLN A 230 -2.43 -2.34 15.83
N VAL A 231 -2.93 -2.74 14.68
CA VAL A 231 -3.85 -1.96 13.86
C VAL A 231 -5.02 -2.88 13.55
N ALA A 232 -6.25 -2.44 13.82
CA ALA A 232 -7.44 -3.10 13.33
C ALA A 232 -8.28 -2.12 12.53
N MET A 233 -8.96 -2.63 11.51
CA MET A 233 -9.87 -1.86 10.68
C MET A 233 -11.15 -2.67 10.49
N ASP A 234 -12.29 -2.01 10.56
CA ASP A 234 -13.53 -2.53 10.00
C ASP A 234 -13.38 -2.54 8.48
N GLY A 235 -13.12 -3.72 7.95
CA GLY A 235 -12.90 -3.95 6.54
C GLY A 235 -14.19 -3.79 5.75
N ALA A 236 -15.33 -4.17 6.31
CA ALA A 236 -16.61 -4.11 5.60
C ALA A 236 -16.97 -2.65 5.29
N ALA A 237 -16.95 -1.76 6.27
CA ALA A 237 -17.24 -0.34 6.09
C ALA A 237 -16.23 0.33 5.15
N ALA A 238 -14.93 0.07 5.34
CA ALA A 238 -13.87 0.64 4.50
C ALA A 238 -13.98 0.17 3.04
N MET A 239 -14.20 -1.13 2.82
CA MET A 239 -14.33 -1.69 1.48
C MET A 239 -15.63 -1.24 0.81
N GLN A 240 -16.75 -1.18 1.53
CA GLN A 240 -18.02 -0.66 0.98
C GLN A 240 -17.86 0.76 0.43
N ARG A 241 -17.18 1.65 1.15
CA ARG A 241 -16.88 3.01 0.69
C ARG A 241 -15.99 3.05 -0.55
N VAL A 242 -14.98 2.17 -0.63
CA VAL A 242 -14.12 2.06 -1.82
C VAL A 242 -14.90 1.52 -3.01
N LEU A 243 -15.73 0.52 -2.76
CA LEU A 243 -16.50 -0.21 -3.77
C LEU A 243 -17.69 0.62 -4.31
N SER A 244 -18.32 1.48 -3.50
CA SER A 244 -19.37 2.39 -3.93
C SER A 244 -18.87 3.49 -4.87
N ALA A 245 -17.57 3.84 -4.78
CA ALA A 245 -16.92 4.76 -5.72
C ALA A 245 -16.68 4.15 -7.10
N PHE A 246 -16.84 2.83 -7.27
CA PHE A 246 -16.67 2.15 -8.55
C PHE A 246 -18.04 1.92 -9.21
N PRO A 247 -18.28 2.45 -10.42
CA PRO A 247 -19.52 2.18 -11.13
C PRO A 247 -19.75 0.69 -11.33
N GLU A 248 -21.00 0.24 -11.25
CA GLU A 248 -21.34 -1.17 -11.50
C GLU A 248 -20.87 -1.61 -12.90
N GLY A 249 -20.35 -2.84 -12.98
CA GLY A 249 -19.80 -3.40 -14.22
C GLY A 249 -18.56 -2.67 -14.76
N SER A 250 -17.98 -1.72 -14.03
CA SER A 250 -16.69 -1.11 -14.38
C SER A 250 -15.54 -2.12 -14.32
N GLN A 251 -14.40 -1.79 -14.94
CA GLN A 251 -13.21 -2.63 -14.85
C GLN A 251 -12.67 -2.65 -13.41
N GLU A 252 -12.74 -1.52 -12.73
CA GLU A 252 -12.34 -1.32 -11.34
C GLU A 252 -13.18 -2.18 -10.40
N ARG A 253 -14.51 -2.19 -10.56
CA ARG A 253 -15.39 -3.05 -9.75
C ARG A 253 -15.09 -4.52 -9.96
N ARG A 254 -14.93 -4.97 -11.22
CA ARG A 254 -14.52 -6.35 -11.52
C ARG A 254 -13.16 -6.72 -10.95
N GLN A 255 -12.20 -5.79 -10.96
CA GLN A 255 -10.88 -6.01 -10.37
C GLN A 255 -10.98 -6.12 -8.84
N ALA A 256 -11.76 -5.26 -8.20
CA ALA A 256 -12.00 -5.33 -6.76
C ALA A 256 -12.66 -6.66 -6.36
N GLN A 257 -13.64 -7.13 -7.15
CA GLN A 257 -14.25 -8.46 -7.01
C GLN A 257 -13.24 -9.59 -7.24
N PHE A 258 -12.40 -9.49 -8.27
CA PHE A 258 -11.34 -10.46 -8.50
C PHE A 258 -10.35 -10.52 -7.32
N PHE A 259 -10.00 -9.39 -6.70
CA PHE A 259 -9.15 -9.40 -5.51
C PHE A 259 -9.91 -9.83 -4.24
N GLY A 260 -11.22 -10.07 -4.32
CA GLY A 260 -12.08 -10.47 -3.21
C GLY A 260 -12.29 -9.38 -2.17
N LEU A 261 -12.13 -8.10 -2.52
CA LEU A 261 -12.27 -6.99 -1.56
C LEU A 261 -13.66 -6.95 -0.91
N GLU A 262 -14.70 -7.44 -1.59
CA GLU A 262 -16.08 -7.55 -1.08
C GLU A 262 -16.24 -8.54 0.09
N ALA A 263 -15.32 -9.50 0.22
CA ALA A 263 -15.38 -10.48 1.31
C ALA A 263 -14.70 -9.98 2.57
N VAL A 264 -13.86 -8.95 2.51
CA VAL A 264 -13.06 -8.52 3.67
C VAL A 264 -13.98 -7.87 4.71
N THR A 265 -14.12 -8.51 5.87
CA THR A 265 -14.92 -7.99 6.99
C THR A 265 -14.07 -7.20 7.96
N SER A 266 -12.82 -7.60 8.15
CA SER A 266 -11.88 -6.91 9.01
C SER A 266 -10.45 -7.13 8.56
N VAL A 267 -9.59 -6.19 8.96
CA VAL A 267 -8.16 -6.27 8.73
C VAL A 267 -7.44 -6.00 10.04
N MET A 268 -6.48 -6.84 10.38
CA MET A 268 -5.56 -6.65 11.49
C MET A 268 -4.13 -6.59 10.97
N CYS A 269 -3.31 -5.76 11.58
CA CYS A 269 -1.87 -5.92 11.53
C CYS A 269 -1.29 -5.79 12.94
N SER A 270 -0.27 -6.57 13.27
CA SER A 270 0.47 -6.45 14.52
C SER A 270 1.96 -6.62 14.25
N THR A 271 2.79 -5.93 15.02
CA THR A 271 4.25 -6.04 14.93
C THR A 271 4.86 -6.27 16.29
N ALA A 272 5.77 -7.23 16.39
CA ALA A 272 6.51 -7.56 17.59
C ALA A 272 8.02 -7.61 17.29
N PRO A 273 8.89 -7.18 18.22
CA PRO A 273 10.33 -7.36 18.08
C PRO A 273 10.72 -8.82 18.18
N GLU A 274 11.64 -9.27 17.32
CA GLU A 274 12.21 -10.61 17.36
C GLU A 274 13.67 -10.57 16.86
N SER A 275 14.61 -10.96 17.71
CA SER A 275 16.04 -11.13 17.36
C SER A 275 16.65 -9.94 16.58
N GLY A 276 16.40 -8.71 17.03
CA GLY A 276 16.90 -7.48 16.38
C GLY A 276 16.10 -7.03 15.15
N ARG A 277 15.03 -7.73 14.81
CA ARG A 277 14.11 -7.48 13.69
C ARG A 277 12.69 -7.30 14.21
N PHE A 278 11.73 -7.19 13.29
CA PHE A 278 10.31 -7.16 13.58
C PHE A 278 9.63 -8.35 12.90
N GLN A 279 8.95 -9.15 13.71
CA GLN A 279 7.90 -10.03 13.23
C GLN A 279 6.65 -9.18 13.01
N GLU A 280 6.00 -9.38 11.87
CA GLU A 280 4.73 -8.76 11.55
C GLU A 280 3.71 -9.83 11.23
N ARG A 281 2.47 -9.58 11.61
CA ARG A 281 1.34 -10.40 11.21
C ARG A 281 0.25 -9.51 10.68
N TYR A 282 -0.20 -9.80 9.49
CA TYR A 282 -1.39 -9.22 8.89
C TYR A 282 -2.46 -10.31 8.78
N VAL A 283 -3.69 -10.01 9.17
CA VAL A 283 -4.83 -10.93 9.06
C VAL A 283 -5.95 -10.18 8.36
N ALA A 284 -6.47 -10.73 7.27
CA ALA A 284 -7.74 -10.30 6.70
C ALA A 284 -8.77 -11.38 6.97
N THR A 285 -9.82 -11.04 7.73
CA THR A 285 -10.96 -11.92 7.96
C THR A 285 -11.97 -11.73 6.83
N LEU A 286 -12.54 -12.84 6.38
CA LEU A 286 -13.39 -12.91 5.19
C LEU A 286 -14.78 -13.42 5.55
N ALA A 287 -15.82 -12.81 4.97
CA ALA A 287 -17.19 -13.27 4.99
C ALA A 287 -17.31 -14.51 4.08
N PRO A 288 -17.58 -15.72 4.62
CA PRO A 288 -17.53 -16.98 3.87
C PRO A 288 -18.42 -17.00 2.62
N ASP A 289 -19.59 -16.36 2.71
CA ASP A 289 -20.60 -16.27 1.65
C ASP A 289 -20.20 -15.30 0.52
N ARG A 290 -19.15 -14.49 0.71
CA ARG A 290 -18.69 -13.47 -0.25
C ARG A 290 -17.32 -13.77 -0.84
N ILE A 291 -16.64 -14.82 -0.39
CA ILE A 291 -15.31 -15.20 -0.87
C ILE A 291 -15.37 -15.54 -2.35
N MET A 292 -14.61 -14.82 -3.17
CA MET A 292 -14.52 -15.03 -4.63
C MET A 292 -13.16 -14.60 -5.19
N GLY A 293 -12.94 -14.88 -6.47
CA GLY A 293 -11.75 -14.45 -7.19
C GLY A 293 -10.47 -15.07 -6.65
N LEU A 294 -9.43 -14.24 -6.55
CA LEU A 294 -8.11 -14.59 -6.04
C LEU A 294 -8.19 -15.18 -4.63
N GLN A 295 -9.05 -14.68 -3.74
CA GLN A 295 -9.17 -15.22 -2.39
C GLN A 295 -9.64 -16.66 -2.43
N ARG A 296 -10.67 -16.98 -3.23
CA ARG A 296 -11.13 -18.37 -3.37
C ARG A 296 -10.07 -19.25 -4.02
N ILE A 297 -9.35 -18.74 -5.02
CA ILE A 297 -8.22 -19.44 -5.65
C ILE A 297 -7.14 -19.78 -4.62
N LEU A 298 -6.85 -18.88 -3.69
CA LEU A 298 -5.84 -19.07 -2.64
C LEU A 298 -6.32 -20.04 -1.55
N LEU A 299 -7.55 -19.86 -1.07
CA LEU A 299 -8.16 -20.68 -0.01
C LEU A 299 -8.36 -22.14 -0.44
N GLY A 300 -8.59 -22.40 -1.72
CA GLY A 300 -8.73 -23.74 -2.27
C GLY A 300 -7.43 -24.54 -2.40
N ARG A 301 -6.28 -24.01 -1.94
CA ARG A 301 -4.97 -24.67 -2.12
C ARG A 301 -4.50 -25.36 -0.87
N LYS A 302 -3.83 -26.50 -1.09
CA LYS A 302 -3.10 -27.19 -0.03
C LYS A 302 -1.79 -26.45 0.17
N PRO A 303 -1.49 -25.98 1.37
CA PRO A 303 -0.23 -25.29 1.57
C PRO A 303 0.96 -26.25 1.37
N ILE A 304 2.15 -25.74 1.06
CA ILE A 304 3.38 -26.53 0.79
C ILE A 304 4.57 -26.08 1.66
N VAL A 305 5.57 -26.96 1.79
CA VAL A 305 6.92 -26.54 2.19
C VAL A 305 7.70 -26.29 0.91
N SER A 306 8.10 -25.04 0.68
CA SER A 306 8.83 -24.68 -0.53
C SER A 306 10.18 -25.42 -0.61
N LYS A 307 10.39 -26.11 -1.72
CA LYS A 307 11.63 -26.80 -2.07
C LYS A 307 12.52 -25.96 -2.98
N SER A 308 11.95 -25.05 -3.78
CA SER A 308 12.73 -24.27 -4.73
C SER A 308 13.78 -23.37 -4.07
N ARG A 309 13.53 -22.90 -2.84
CA ARG A 309 14.51 -22.20 -2.00
C ARG A 309 15.85 -22.95 -1.77
N LEU A 310 15.91 -24.25 -2.04
CA LEU A 310 17.13 -25.07 -1.88
C LEU A 310 18.15 -24.86 -3.01
N PHE A 311 17.72 -24.34 -4.16
CA PHE A 311 18.58 -24.12 -5.32
C PHE A 311 18.43 -22.73 -5.95
N VAL A 312 17.56 -21.86 -5.43
CA VAL A 312 17.58 -20.45 -5.81
C VAL A 312 18.77 -19.77 -5.11
N PRO A 313 19.64 -19.03 -5.82
CA PRO A 313 20.80 -18.36 -5.22
C PRO A 313 20.43 -17.45 -4.05
N GLY A 314 21.25 -17.45 -2.99
CA GLY A 314 20.96 -16.71 -1.75
C GLY A 314 20.98 -15.18 -1.88
N ASP A 315 21.57 -14.67 -2.95
CA ASP A 315 21.78 -13.24 -3.21
C ASP A 315 20.72 -12.60 -4.10
N VAL A 316 19.73 -13.36 -4.61
CA VAL A 316 18.67 -12.80 -5.47
C VAL A 316 17.91 -11.66 -4.79
N ALA A 317 17.52 -10.66 -5.58
CA ALA A 317 16.77 -9.52 -5.07
C ALA A 317 15.33 -9.87 -4.68
N PHE A 318 14.73 -10.83 -5.37
CA PHE A 318 13.35 -11.25 -5.13
C PHE A 318 13.17 -12.74 -5.39
N TYR A 319 12.39 -13.39 -4.54
CA TYR A 319 11.97 -14.77 -4.68
C TYR A 319 10.51 -14.91 -4.23
N LEU A 320 9.76 -15.70 -4.98
CA LEU A 320 8.36 -15.99 -4.73
C LEU A 320 8.10 -17.45 -5.08
N ALA A 321 7.71 -18.26 -4.10
CA ALA A 321 7.16 -19.58 -4.30
C ALA A 321 5.67 -19.59 -3.95
N PHE A 322 4.91 -20.38 -4.70
CA PHE A 322 3.45 -20.41 -4.63
C PHE A 322 2.93 -21.86 -4.71
N SER A 323 1.94 -22.19 -3.88
CA SER A 323 1.26 -23.50 -3.91
C SER A 323 0.16 -23.55 -4.95
N VAL A 324 0.32 -24.39 -5.98
CA VAL A 324 -0.71 -24.62 -6.99
C VAL A 324 -1.57 -25.86 -6.72
N THR A 325 -1.25 -26.69 -5.72
CA THR A 325 -1.75 -28.08 -5.54
C THR A 325 -1.36 -29.00 -6.71
N ASN A 326 -1.76 -28.67 -7.94
CA ASN A 326 -1.25 -29.16 -9.22
C ASN A 326 -1.69 -28.17 -10.33
N GLY A 327 -1.12 -28.29 -11.53
CA GLY A 327 -1.43 -27.36 -12.62
C GLY A 327 -2.90 -27.36 -13.06
N LEU A 328 -3.56 -28.53 -13.06
CA LEU A 328 -4.95 -28.67 -13.52
C LEU A 328 -5.95 -28.03 -12.54
N ASP A 329 -5.77 -28.25 -11.24
CA ASP A 329 -6.58 -27.64 -10.18
C ASP A 329 -6.37 -26.12 -10.14
N MET A 330 -5.15 -25.66 -10.41
CA MET A 330 -4.87 -24.24 -10.53
C MET A 330 -5.63 -23.62 -11.70
N TRP A 331 -5.45 -24.18 -12.89
CA TRP A 331 -6.12 -23.73 -14.11
C TRP A 331 -7.64 -23.73 -13.96
N THR A 332 -8.20 -24.81 -13.41
CA THR A 332 -9.64 -24.97 -13.18
C THR A 332 -10.17 -23.86 -12.29
N ALA A 333 -9.55 -23.60 -11.12
CA ALA A 333 -10.07 -22.53 -10.26
C ALA A 333 -9.86 -21.14 -10.86
N VAL A 334 -8.75 -20.89 -11.58
CA VAL A 334 -8.55 -19.61 -12.28
C VAL A 334 -9.66 -19.40 -13.30
N ARG A 335 -9.97 -20.41 -14.11
CA ARG A 335 -11.04 -20.36 -15.09
C ARG A 335 -12.40 -20.14 -14.40
N ASP A 336 -12.70 -20.93 -13.38
CA ASP A 336 -14.00 -20.93 -12.73
C ASP A 336 -14.27 -19.63 -11.95
N GLU A 337 -13.22 -18.92 -11.52
CA GLU A 337 -13.34 -17.60 -10.89
C GLU A 337 -13.26 -16.43 -11.88
N LEU A 338 -12.57 -16.56 -13.01
CA LEU A 338 -12.51 -15.49 -14.03
C LEU A 338 -13.78 -15.39 -14.88
N VAL A 339 -14.44 -16.53 -15.16
CA VAL A 339 -15.63 -16.54 -16.03
C VAL A 339 -16.81 -15.76 -15.43
N PRO A 340 -17.19 -15.92 -14.15
CA PRO A 340 -18.25 -15.10 -13.55
C PRO A 340 -17.96 -13.60 -13.61
N LEU A 341 -16.69 -13.20 -13.53
CA LEU A 341 -16.28 -11.80 -13.52
C LEU A 341 -16.24 -11.17 -14.91
N HIS A 342 -15.88 -11.95 -15.94
CA HIS A 342 -15.66 -11.43 -17.29
C HIS A 342 -16.65 -11.93 -18.35
N GLY A 343 -17.57 -12.82 -17.97
CA GLY A 343 -18.56 -13.44 -18.84
C GLY A 343 -17.98 -14.54 -19.74
N ASP A 344 -18.87 -15.16 -20.51
CA ASP A 344 -18.57 -16.33 -21.35
C ASP A 344 -17.56 -16.05 -22.48
N GLU A 345 -17.35 -14.77 -22.84
CA GLU A 345 -16.34 -14.41 -23.84
C GLU A 345 -14.92 -14.82 -23.40
N VAL A 346 -14.62 -14.71 -22.10
CA VAL A 346 -13.32 -15.16 -21.57
C VAL A 346 -13.19 -16.67 -21.60
N ARG A 347 -14.27 -17.41 -21.29
CA ARG A 347 -14.29 -18.87 -21.43
C ARG A 347 -13.97 -19.28 -22.86
N ALA A 348 -14.73 -18.75 -23.83
CA ALA A 348 -14.54 -19.08 -25.25
C ALA A 348 -13.13 -18.71 -25.76
N LYS A 349 -12.56 -17.60 -25.29
CA LYS A 349 -11.19 -17.21 -25.63
C LYS A 349 -10.14 -18.16 -25.05
N SER A 350 -10.28 -18.54 -23.78
CA SER A 350 -9.39 -19.48 -23.12
C SER A 350 -9.45 -20.86 -23.76
N GLU A 351 -10.65 -21.38 -24.01
CA GLU A 351 -10.85 -22.66 -24.71
C GLU A 351 -10.28 -22.63 -26.13
N LYS A 352 -10.51 -21.54 -26.88
CA LYS A 352 -9.91 -21.37 -28.21
C LYS A 352 -8.39 -21.31 -28.16
N ALA A 353 -7.81 -20.67 -27.15
CA ALA A 353 -6.36 -20.61 -26.97
C ALA A 353 -5.79 -21.99 -26.65
N ILE A 354 -6.41 -22.74 -25.74
CA ILE A 354 -6.03 -24.12 -25.41
C ILE A 354 -6.15 -25.00 -26.65
N ALA A 355 -7.30 -25.01 -27.33
CA ALA A 355 -7.51 -25.81 -28.53
C ALA A 355 -6.49 -25.47 -29.63
N HIS A 356 -6.12 -24.19 -29.76
CA HIS A 356 -5.07 -23.77 -30.68
C HIS A 356 -3.70 -24.31 -30.27
N ILE A 357 -3.30 -24.18 -29.00
CA ILE A 357 -2.03 -24.72 -28.48
C ILE A 357 -1.98 -26.23 -28.67
N SER A 358 -3.03 -26.94 -28.24
CA SER A 358 -3.15 -28.40 -28.36
C SER A 358 -3.04 -28.85 -29.82
N SER A 359 -3.75 -28.17 -30.74
CA SER A 359 -3.69 -28.48 -32.17
C SER A 359 -2.32 -28.19 -32.80
N GLN A 360 -1.63 -27.14 -32.39
CA GLN A 360 -0.33 -26.76 -32.96
C GLN A 360 0.81 -27.64 -32.44
N LEU A 361 0.74 -28.05 -31.18
CA LEU A 361 1.78 -28.85 -30.53
C LEU A 361 1.51 -30.35 -30.63
N GLY A 362 0.28 -30.76 -31.00
CA GLY A 362 -0.10 -32.17 -31.10
C GLY A 362 -0.21 -32.86 -29.74
N LEU A 363 -0.59 -32.11 -28.70
CA LEU A 363 -0.70 -32.57 -27.31
C LEU A 363 -2.03 -32.12 -26.70
N ASP A 364 -2.53 -32.85 -25.72
CA ASP A 364 -3.62 -32.41 -24.86
C ASP A 364 -3.04 -31.51 -23.77
N PHE A 365 -3.19 -30.20 -23.88
CA PHE A 365 -2.60 -29.26 -22.92
C PHE A 365 -3.02 -29.54 -21.47
N GLU A 366 -4.28 -29.93 -21.23
CA GLU A 366 -4.75 -30.18 -19.87
C GLU A 366 -4.18 -31.49 -19.32
N GLN A 367 -4.22 -32.57 -20.12
CA GLN A 367 -3.75 -33.89 -19.67
C GLN A 367 -2.22 -34.05 -19.73
N ASP A 368 -1.56 -33.54 -20.76
CA ASP A 368 -0.13 -33.75 -20.99
C ASP A 368 0.74 -32.70 -20.30
N VAL A 369 0.25 -31.46 -20.12
CA VAL A 369 1.05 -30.37 -19.53
C VAL A 369 0.61 -30.08 -18.10
N LEU A 370 -0.67 -29.77 -17.88
CA LEU A 370 -1.12 -29.29 -16.56
C LEU A 370 -1.08 -30.37 -15.48
N THR A 371 -1.24 -31.65 -15.83
CA THR A 371 -1.06 -32.75 -14.86
C THR A 371 0.38 -32.93 -14.42
N GLN A 372 1.36 -32.54 -15.25
CA GLN A 372 2.77 -32.70 -14.95
C GLN A 372 3.29 -31.64 -13.99
N ILE A 373 2.60 -30.50 -13.89
CA ILE A 373 2.91 -29.44 -12.94
C ILE A 373 2.52 -29.93 -11.54
N GLY A 374 3.54 -30.13 -10.71
CA GLY A 374 3.46 -30.46 -9.30
C GLY A 374 2.94 -29.29 -8.44
N PRO A 375 3.03 -29.40 -7.11
CA PRO A 375 2.36 -28.47 -6.21
C PRO A 375 3.05 -27.11 -6.04
N GLU A 376 4.29 -26.93 -6.52
CA GLU A 376 5.04 -25.67 -6.36
C GLU A 376 5.37 -25.00 -7.70
N VAL A 377 5.15 -23.69 -7.77
CA VAL A 377 5.68 -22.82 -8.84
C VAL A 377 6.47 -21.70 -8.18
N PHE A 378 7.62 -21.33 -8.75
CA PHE A 378 8.42 -20.24 -8.23
C PHE A 378 8.91 -19.28 -9.31
N VAL A 379 9.21 -18.06 -8.88
CA VAL A 379 9.90 -17.03 -9.65
C VAL A 379 10.97 -16.41 -8.76
N ALA A 380 12.20 -16.33 -9.26
CA ALA A 380 13.27 -15.57 -8.65
C ALA A 380 13.82 -14.54 -9.64
N VAL A 381 14.18 -13.37 -9.13
CA VAL A 381 14.71 -12.26 -9.92
C VAL A 381 15.92 -11.70 -9.22
N ASP A 382 17.04 -11.70 -9.91
CA ASP A 382 18.20 -10.93 -9.49
C ASP A 382 18.14 -9.52 -10.10
N ILE A 383 18.48 -8.53 -9.28
CA ILE A 383 18.52 -7.13 -9.69
C ILE A 383 19.93 -6.65 -9.44
N PRO A 384 20.69 -6.30 -10.51
CA PRO A 384 22.05 -5.85 -10.33
C PRO A 384 22.08 -4.61 -9.44
N PRO A 385 23.06 -4.48 -8.51
CA PRO A 385 23.11 -3.42 -7.52
C PRO A 385 23.22 -2.00 -8.12
N ASN A 386 23.57 -1.89 -9.40
CA ASN A 386 23.67 -0.64 -10.16
C ASN A 386 22.61 -0.52 -11.28
N ALA A 387 21.48 -1.23 -11.16
CA ALA A 387 20.35 -1.06 -12.06
C ALA A 387 19.89 0.40 -12.04
N ASP A 388 20.16 1.16 -13.10
CA ASP A 388 19.74 2.55 -13.21
C ASP A 388 18.23 2.62 -13.54
N TRP A 389 17.40 2.85 -12.52
CA TRP A 389 15.94 2.95 -12.65
C TRP A 389 15.46 4.38 -12.97
N SER A 390 16.37 5.35 -12.90
CA SER A 390 16.04 6.78 -12.80
C SER A 390 16.51 7.59 -14.00
N SER A 391 17.51 7.15 -14.78
CA SER A 391 18.06 8.02 -15.81
C SER A 391 17.07 8.30 -16.96
N LYS A 392 16.90 9.60 -17.21
CA LYS A 392 16.20 10.14 -18.38
C LYS A 392 17.04 10.06 -19.67
N GLY A 393 18.32 9.66 -19.58
CA GLY A 393 19.28 9.72 -20.69
C GLY A 393 20.14 8.46 -20.95
N LYS A 394 20.34 7.56 -19.97
CA LYS A 394 20.98 6.25 -20.21
C LYS A 394 19.91 5.18 -20.43
N LYS A 395 20.32 4.00 -20.90
CA LYS A 395 19.43 2.87 -21.17
C LYS A 395 18.84 2.37 -19.84
N ARG A 396 17.70 2.94 -19.43
CA ARG A 396 16.95 2.54 -18.23
C ARG A 396 16.87 1.02 -18.12
N PHE A 397 17.23 0.49 -16.95
CA PHE A 397 17.12 -0.94 -16.67
C PHE A 397 15.70 -1.41 -16.97
N ARG A 398 15.57 -2.50 -17.72
CA ARG A 398 14.28 -3.11 -18.06
C ARG A 398 14.19 -4.41 -17.28
N MET A 399 13.10 -4.66 -16.57
CA MET A 399 12.91 -5.93 -15.84
C MET A 399 13.15 -7.18 -16.69
N ARG A 400 12.83 -7.12 -17.99
CA ARG A 400 13.12 -8.20 -18.95
C ARG A 400 14.61 -8.48 -19.19
N GLU A 401 15.48 -7.58 -18.71
CA GLU A 401 16.95 -7.67 -18.78
C GLU A 401 17.54 -8.19 -17.46
N ALA A 402 16.72 -8.37 -16.43
CA ALA A 402 17.12 -9.06 -15.20
C ALA A 402 17.37 -10.56 -15.46
N PRO A 403 18.32 -11.18 -14.75
CA PRO A 403 18.33 -12.63 -14.56
C PRO A 403 17.03 -13.03 -13.86
N ILE A 404 16.25 -13.89 -14.52
CA ILE A 404 14.97 -14.37 -14.00
C ILE A 404 14.99 -15.89 -14.08
N LEU A 405 14.73 -16.53 -12.96
CA LEU A 405 14.41 -17.95 -12.87
C LEU A 405 12.89 -18.09 -12.74
N VAL A 406 12.31 -18.95 -13.56
CA VAL A 406 10.93 -19.41 -13.39
C VAL A 406 10.97 -20.92 -13.35
N GLY A 407 10.37 -21.54 -12.35
CA GLY A 407 10.33 -22.99 -12.29
C GLY A 407 9.01 -23.56 -11.83
N PHE A 408 8.76 -24.76 -12.32
CA PHE A 408 7.58 -25.55 -12.05
C PHE A 408 8.06 -26.87 -11.47
N GLN A 409 7.55 -27.23 -10.30
CA GLN A 409 7.76 -28.57 -9.80
C GLN A 409 7.14 -29.55 -10.78
N ILE A 410 7.81 -30.67 -11.03
CA ILE A 410 7.35 -31.70 -11.96
C ILE A 410 7.02 -32.98 -11.20
N GLN A 411 5.95 -33.67 -11.61
CA GLN A 411 5.55 -34.93 -10.99
C GLN A 411 6.45 -36.09 -11.41
N ASP A 412 6.75 -36.19 -12.71
CA ASP A 412 7.62 -37.20 -13.29
C ASP A 412 8.67 -36.54 -14.18
N ARG A 413 9.94 -36.74 -13.84
CA ARG A 413 11.08 -36.17 -14.57
C ARG A 413 11.14 -36.65 -16.01
N THR A 414 10.88 -37.94 -16.25
CA THR A 414 10.97 -38.55 -17.57
C THR A 414 9.86 -38.02 -18.48
N VAL A 415 8.63 -37.97 -17.95
CA VAL A 415 7.48 -37.44 -18.71
C VAL A 415 7.67 -35.95 -19.05
N ALA A 416 8.19 -35.15 -18.12
CA ALA A 416 8.50 -33.75 -18.37
C ALA A 416 9.60 -33.57 -19.44
N GLN A 417 10.65 -34.41 -19.44
CA GLN A 417 11.68 -34.41 -20.49
C GLN A 417 11.09 -34.72 -21.86
N ASP A 418 10.29 -35.79 -21.95
CA ASP A 418 9.65 -36.21 -23.19
C ASP A 418 8.67 -35.14 -23.71
N LEU A 419 7.92 -34.48 -22.81
CA LEU A 419 7.04 -33.38 -23.14
C LEU A 419 7.81 -32.18 -23.70
N LEU A 420 8.88 -31.74 -23.03
CA LEU A 420 9.72 -30.62 -23.48
C LEU A 420 10.33 -30.93 -24.86
N LYS A 421 10.84 -32.15 -25.05
CA LYS A 421 11.35 -32.63 -26.34
C LYS A 421 10.28 -32.64 -27.42
N THR A 422 9.05 -33.05 -27.09
CA THR A 422 7.91 -33.04 -28.02
C THR A 422 7.57 -31.61 -28.45
N ILE A 423 7.55 -30.67 -27.51
CA ILE A 423 7.30 -29.25 -27.80
C ILE A 423 8.38 -28.68 -28.73
N LEU A 424 9.67 -28.96 -28.45
CA LEU A 424 10.81 -28.45 -29.24
C LEU A 424 10.92 -29.08 -30.62
N THR A 425 10.45 -30.32 -30.78
CA THR A 425 10.43 -31.02 -32.07
C THR A 425 9.10 -30.89 -32.82
N SER A 426 8.13 -30.15 -32.27
CA SER A 426 6.83 -29.92 -32.90
C SER A 426 6.95 -29.25 -34.28
N PRO A 427 6.02 -29.51 -35.22
CA PRO A 427 6.04 -28.87 -36.54
C PRO A 427 6.07 -27.33 -36.47
N LEU A 428 5.45 -26.76 -35.43
CA LEU A 428 5.48 -25.32 -35.16
C LEU A 428 6.90 -24.85 -34.81
N ALA A 429 7.58 -25.53 -33.89
CA ALA A 429 8.95 -25.20 -33.48
C ALA A 429 9.94 -25.35 -34.65
N VAL A 430 9.85 -26.46 -35.40
CA VAL A 430 10.67 -26.69 -36.59
C VAL A 430 10.40 -25.63 -37.66
N GLY A 431 9.13 -25.28 -37.91
CA GLY A 431 8.75 -24.22 -38.85
C GLY A 431 9.28 -22.85 -38.43
N ALA A 432 9.33 -22.57 -37.13
CA ALA A 432 9.94 -21.38 -36.55
C ALA A 432 11.49 -21.40 -36.54
N GLY A 433 12.10 -22.50 -36.96
CA GLY A 433 13.55 -22.68 -36.97
C GLY A 433 14.16 -22.80 -35.58
N VAL A 434 13.40 -23.31 -34.61
CA VAL A 434 13.88 -23.52 -33.24
C VAL A 434 15.01 -24.55 -33.25
N THR A 435 16.11 -24.24 -32.57
CA THR A 435 17.21 -25.18 -32.34
C THR A 435 17.44 -25.36 -30.86
N ASP A 436 17.75 -26.59 -30.45
CA ASP A 436 18.10 -26.97 -29.08
C ASP A 436 19.56 -27.42 -29.05
N GLN A 437 20.37 -26.80 -28.18
CA GLN A 437 21.75 -27.18 -27.92
C GLN A 437 21.87 -27.62 -26.47
N VAL A 438 22.47 -28.78 -26.23
CA VAL A 438 22.62 -29.32 -24.87
C VAL A 438 24.06 -29.14 -24.43
N GLU A 439 24.23 -28.52 -23.26
CA GLU A 439 25.50 -28.46 -22.54
C GLU A 439 25.34 -29.22 -21.22
N ARG A 440 26.33 -30.04 -20.88
CA ARG A 440 26.38 -30.66 -19.55
C ARG A 440 27.19 -29.75 -18.63
N TYR A 441 26.58 -29.34 -17.53
CA TYR A 441 27.19 -28.57 -16.46
C TYR A 441 26.98 -29.32 -15.15
N GLU A 442 28.08 -29.71 -14.48
CA GLU A 442 28.06 -30.72 -13.41
C GLU A 442 27.31 -32.00 -13.88
N ASP A 443 26.32 -32.44 -13.13
CA ASP A 443 25.44 -33.57 -13.47
C ASP A 443 24.08 -33.15 -14.06
N VAL A 444 23.97 -31.90 -14.51
CA VAL A 444 22.72 -31.34 -15.07
C VAL A 444 22.91 -31.00 -16.55
N GLU A 445 21.92 -31.35 -17.36
CA GLU A 445 21.84 -30.96 -18.77
C GLU A 445 21.11 -29.61 -18.87
N ILE A 446 21.82 -28.61 -19.40
CA ILE A 446 21.29 -27.28 -19.72
C ILE A 446 20.96 -27.26 -21.22
N HIS A 447 19.70 -27.00 -21.53
CA HIS A 447 19.20 -26.88 -22.90
C HIS A 447 19.09 -25.41 -23.30
N PHE A 448 19.77 -25.04 -24.37
CA PHE A 448 19.74 -23.71 -24.97
C PHE A 448 18.84 -23.73 -26.20
N VAL A 449 17.67 -23.09 -26.07
CA VAL A 449 16.64 -23.04 -27.10
C VAL A 449 16.68 -21.69 -27.81
N ASP A 450 17.10 -21.69 -29.07
CA ASP A 450 17.14 -20.49 -29.90
C ASP A 450 15.86 -20.34 -30.73
N PHE A 451 15.31 -19.13 -30.77
CA PHE A 451 14.12 -18.77 -31.55
C PHE A 451 14.46 -17.74 -32.64
N PRO A 452 15.17 -18.13 -33.71
CA PRO A 452 15.73 -17.18 -34.69
C PRO A 452 14.67 -16.40 -35.46
N LYS A 453 13.49 -17.00 -35.71
CA LYS A 453 12.38 -16.34 -36.42
C LYS A 453 11.41 -15.58 -35.51
N ALA A 454 11.58 -15.62 -34.19
CA ALA A 454 10.79 -14.78 -33.31
C ALA A 454 11.06 -13.30 -33.63
N LYS A 455 10.03 -12.44 -33.52
CA LYS A 455 10.11 -11.00 -33.91
C LYS A 455 11.29 -10.21 -33.29
N ARG A 456 11.96 -10.74 -32.27
CA ARG A 456 13.10 -10.10 -31.60
C ARG A 456 14.37 -10.93 -31.61
N GLY A 457 14.35 -12.14 -32.17
CA GLY A 457 15.28 -13.18 -31.78
C GLY A 457 15.21 -13.45 -30.26
N GLY A 458 15.76 -14.56 -29.82
CA GLY A 458 15.84 -14.84 -28.39
C GLY A 458 16.39 -16.22 -28.16
N GLN A 459 17.19 -16.34 -27.11
CA GLN A 459 17.58 -17.59 -26.51
C GLN A 459 16.80 -17.72 -25.20
N LEU A 460 16.39 -18.93 -24.88
CA LEU A 460 15.86 -19.35 -23.59
C LEU A 460 16.71 -20.55 -23.16
N ALA A 461 17.08 -20.61 -21.90
CA ALA A 461 17.71 -21.79 -21.34
C ALA A 461 16.72 -22.51 -20.42
N TYR A 462 16.76 -23.85 -20.37
CA TYR A 462 16.07 -24.60 -19.34
C TYR A 462 16.89 -25.80 -18.86
N ALA A 463 16.63 -26.23 -17.62
CA ALA A 463 17.27 -27.40 -17.02
C ALA A 463 16.30 -28.09 -16.06
N LEU A 464 16.53 -29.39 -15.82
CA LEU A 464 15.81 -30.13 -14.79
C LEU A 464 16.64 -30.23 -13.51
N ILE A 465 16.40 -29.29 -12.61
CA ILE A 465 17.13 -29.12 -11.35
C ILE A 465 16.28 -29.74 -10.23
N ALA A 466 16.82 -30.75 -9.54
CA ALA A 466 16.06 -31.56 -8.58
C ALA A 466 14.73 -32.09 -9.19
N ASP A 467 13.59 -31.77 -8.56
CA ASP A 467 12.22 -32.07 -9.00
C ASP A 467 11.54 -30.89 -9.69
N PHE A 468 12.30 -29.99 -10.33
CA PHE A 468 11.78 -28.82 -11.05
C PHE A 468 12.24 -28.76 -12.51
N ALA A 469 11.34 -28.31 -13.38
CA ALA A 469 11.70 -27.74 -14.66
C ALA A 469 11.93 -26.23 -14.48
N VAL A 470 13.19 -25.79 -14.63
CA VAL A 470 13.62 -24.42 -14.39
C VAL A 470 14.00 -23.76 -15.70
N PHE A 471 13.46 -22.58 -15.95
CA PHE A 471 13.63 -21.78 -17.15
C PHE A 471 14.32 -20.46 -16.79
N ALA A 472 15.27 -20.05 -17.62
CA ALA A 472 15.93 -18.77 -17.53
C ALA A 472 16.18 -18.18 -18.92
N ARG A 473 16.55 -16.90 -18.96
CA ARG A 473 16.86 -16.24 -20.22
C ARG A 473 18.18 -16.71 -20.83
N ASP A 474 19.14 -17.05 -20.00
CA ASP A 474 20.49 -17.47 -20.37
C ASP A 474 20.95 -18.63 -19.50
N GLY A 475 22.00 -19.32 -19.96
CA GLY A 475 22.56 -20.46 -19.24
C GLY A 475 23.30 -20.06 -17.97
N ASP A 476 23.88 -18.85 -17.91
CA ASP A 476 24.59 -18.36 -16.72
C ASP A 476 23.66 -18.33 -15.51
N THR A 477 22.45 -17.79 -15.66
CA THR A 477 21.43 -17.77 -14.60
C THR A 477 21.05 -19.18 -14.11
N LEU A 478 21.05 -20.20 -15.00
CA LEU A 478 20.80 -21.59 -14.61
C LEU A 478 22.00 -22.23 -13.91
N ARG A 479 23.23 -21.91 -14.34
CA ARG A 479 24.45 -22.36 -13.66
C ARG A 479 24.47 -21.84 -12.24
N ASP A 480 24.15 -20.56 -12.02
CA ASP A 480 24.04 -19.98 -10.67
C ASP A 480 23.07 -20.78 -9.77
N ALA A 481 21.94 -21.24 -10.32
CA ALA A 481 20.99 -22.07 -9.57
C ALA A 481 21.51 -23.50 -9.29
N ILE A 482 22.29 -24.07 -10.22
CA ILE A 482 22.93 -25.38 -10.05
C ILE A 482 24.04 -25.27 -9.00
N ASP A 483 24.88 -24.24 -9.09
CA ASP A 483 25.95 -23.94 -8.12
C ASP A 483 25.37 -23.73 -6.73
N ALA A 484 24.31 -22.93 -6.59
CA ALA A 484 23.61 -22.73 -5.31
C ALA A 484 23.10 -24.04 -4.68
N LEU A 485 22.68 -25.03 -5.50
CA LEU A 485 22.30 -26.35 -5.04
C LEU A 485 23.50 -27.19 -4.58
N VAL A 486 24.58 -27.20 -5.37
CA VAL A 486 25.79 -27.99 -5.14
C VAL A 486 26.55 -27.47 -3.92
N ASP A 487 26.79 -26.17 -3.87
CA ASP A 487 27.56 -25.47 -2.84
C ASP A 487 26.75 -25.19 -1.57
N ARG A 488 25.42 -25.37 -1.63
CA ARG A 488 24.45 -25.07 -0.57
C ARG A 488 24.41 -23.58 -0.20
N GLU A 489 24.68 -22.72 -1.17
CA GLU A 489 24.62 -21.25 -1.05
C GLU A 489 23.27 -20.69 -1.56
N SER A 490 22.17 -21.38 -1.22
CA SER A 490 20.83 -21.00 -1.64
C SER A 490 20.11 -20.09 -0.64
N ILE A 491 18.94 -19.57 -1.01
CA ILE A 491 18.06 -18.78 -0.13
C ILE A 491 17.82 -19.52 1.20
N ALA A 492 17.66 -20.85 1.16
CA ALA A 492 17.45 -21.65 2.36
C ALA A 492 18.60 -21.57 3.38
N ALA A 493 19.82 -21.25 2.94
CA ALA A 493 21.00 -21.09 3.79
C ALA A 493 21.11 -19.68 4.43
N THR A 494 20.29 -18.72 4.00
CA THR A 494 20.28 -17.37 4.58
C THR A 494 19.79 -17.40 6.02
N GLU A 495 20.26 -16.46 6.85
CA GLU A 495 19.86 -16.34 8.26
C GLU A 495 18.33 -16.27 8.45
N LEU A 496 17.63 -15.60 7.54
CA LEU A 496 16.16 -15.49 7.53
C LEU A 496 15.44 -16.84 7.40
N TYR A 497 16.00 -17.76 6.64
CA TYR A 497 15.41 -19.09 6.44
C TYR A 497 15.92 -20.09 7.48
N ALA A 498 17.16 -19.95 7.95
CA ALA A 498 17.74 -20.78 8.99
C ALA A 498 17.10 -20.55 10.38
N ALA A 499 16.69 -19.32 10.70
CA ALA A 499 16.05 -18.97 11.98
C ALA A 499 14.63 -19.54 12.16
N ASP A 500 13.97 -19.97 11.07
CA ASP A 500 12.54 -20.33 11.03
C ASP A 500 12.20 -21.73 11.57
N GLY A 501 13.20 -22.52 11.96
CA GLY A 501 12.98 -23.87 12.52
C GLY A 501 12.12 -23.93 13.80
N LYS A 502 11.66 -22.80 14.33
CA LYS A 502 10.86 -22.69 15.56
C LYS A 502 9.53 -21.93 15.43
N SER A 503 9.29 -21.17 14.35
CA SER A 503 8.21 -20.15 14.29
C SER A 503 7.13 -20.42 13.23
N ALA A 504 7.39 -21.27 12.23
CA ALA A 504 6.43 -21.61 11.19
C ALA A 504 6.28 -23.13 10.98
N PRO A 505 5.56 -23.84 11.87
CA PRO A 505 5.40 -25.29 11.75
C PRO A 505 4.36 -25.76 10.73
N ALA A 506 3.79 -24.86 9.89
CA ALA A 506 2.65 -25.19 9.04
C ALA A 506 2.90 -24.80 7.56
N PRO A 507 2.34 -25.56 6.62
CA PRO A 507 2.64 -25.39 5.21
C PRO A 507 2.09 -24.04 4.67
N LEU A 508 2.72 -23.49 3.62
CA LEU A 508 2.53 -22.11 3.12
C LEU A 508 1.78 -22.07 1.76
N LEU A 509 0.91 -21.09 1.56
CA LEU A 509 0.31 -20.81 0.25
C LEU A 509 1.26 -20.02 -0.65
N LEU A 510 2.02 -19.12 -0.05
CA LEU A 510 3.00 -18.28 -0.71
C LEU A 510 4.16 -18.04 0.26
N ASP A 511 5.38 -18.15 -0.25
CA ASP A 511 6.61 -17.80 0.47
C ASP A 511 7.37 -16.78 -0.38
N LEU A 512 7.63 -15.62 0.19
CA LEU A 512 8.23 -14.48 -0.49
C LEU A 512 9.47 -14.04 0.27
N TYR A 513 10.54 -13.86 -0.47
CA TYR A 513 11.76 -13.25 -0.01
C TYR A 513 12.05 -12.04 -0.88
N ALA A 514 12.40 -10.92 -0.26
CA ALA A 514 12.70 -9.69 -0.98
C ALA A 514 13.87 -8.97 -0.31
N ASN A 515 15.00 -8.91 -1.01
CA ASN A 515 16.08 -7.99 -0.71
C ASN A 515 15.80 -6.66 -1.44
N LEU A 516 15.03 -5.80 -0.77
CA LEU A 516 14.62 -4.51 -1.35
C LEU A 516 15.71 -3.44 -1.29
N LEU A 517 16.86 -3.71 -0.67
CA LEU A 517 17.91 -2.72 -0.45
C LEU A 517 18.38 -2.04 -1.75
N PRO A 518 18.75 -2.77 -2.83
CA PRO A 518 19.22 -2.12 -4.06
C PRO A 518 18.17 -1.18 -4.66
N ILE A 519 16.91 -1.62 -4.68
CA ILE A 519 15.79 -0.83 -5.21
C ILE A 519 15.50 0.38 -4.30
N ALA A 520 15.49 0.18 -2.98
CA ALA A 520 15.15 1.22 -2.03
C ALA A 520 16.22 2.31 -2.01
N LYS A 521 17.51 1.93 -2.06
CA LYS A 521 18.63 2.86 -2.15
C LYS A 521 18.56 3.72 -3.40
N ASP A 522 18.30 3.12 -4.58
CA ASP A 522 18.15 3.90 -5.81
C ASP A 522 16.93 4.83 -5.76
N VAL A 523 15.79 4.36 -5.24
CA VAL A 523 14.60 5.21 -5.07
C VAL A 523 14.87 6.39 -4.13
N VAL A 524 15.51 6.15 -2.99
CA VAL A 524 15.79 7.18 -2.00
C VAL A 524 16.84 8.17 -2.49
N THR A 525 17.92 7.69 -3.11
CA THR A 525 19.03 8.55 -3.54
C THR A 525 18.76 9.29 -4.85
N ALA A 526 18.07 8.66 -5.81
CA ALA A 526 17.88 9.23 -7.15
C ALA A 526 16.49 9.85 -7.37
N ARG A 527 15.42 9.26 -6.84
CA ARG A 527 14.04 9.71 -7.13
C ARG A 527 13.44 10.61 -6.08
N LEU A 528 13.71 10.34 -4.80
CA LEU A 528 13.13 11.11 -3.71
C LEU A 528 13.49 12.61 -3.78
N PRO A 529 14.74 13.02 -4.05
CA PRO A 529 15.07 14.44 -4.19
C PRO A 529 14.29 15.13 -5.32
N ASP A 530 14.11 14.44 -6.45
CA ASP A 530 13.44 14.98 -7.64
C ASP A 530 11.92 15.06 -7.46
N GLU A 531 11.31 14.01 -6.92
CA GLU A 531 9.84 13.92 -6.76
C GLU A 531 9.35 14.69 -5.52
N LYS A 532 10.20 14.81 -4.49
CA LYS A 532 9.91 15.43 -3.20
C LYS A 532 11.13 16.20 -2.69
N PRO A 533 11.45 17.38 -3.27
CA PRO A 533 12.63 18.17 -2.87
C PRO A 533 12.71 18.49 -1.38
N VAL A 534 11.57 18.64 -0.72
CA VAL A 534 11.47 18.86 0.74
C VAL A 534 12.06 17.70 1.55
N LEU A 535 12.07 16.48 1.00
CA LEU A 535 12.64 15.28 1.63
C LEU A 535 14.11 15.04 1.24
N ALA A 536 14.69 15.84 0.34
CA ALA A 536 16.08 15.69 -0.07
C ALA A 536 17.09 15.72 1.10
N PRO A 537 16.92 16.57 2.15
CA PRO A 537 17.80 16.54 3.32
C PRO A 537 17.75 15.23 4.12
N LEU A 538 16.67 14.46 4.00
CA LEU A 538 16.48 13.18 4.71
C LEU A 538 17.07 11.98 3.95
N VAL A 539 17.49 12.17 2.70
CA VAL A 539 18.00 11.10 1.84
C VAL A 539 19.21 10.36 2.45
N PRO A 540 20.21 11.03 3.05
CA PRO A 540 21.32 10.33 3.71
C PRO A 540 20.83 9.44 4.87
N ALA A 541 19.95 9.95 5.73
CA ALA A 541 19.39 9.21 6.85
C ALA A 541 18.58 7.99 6.39
N LEU A 542 17.70 8.19 5.41
CA LEU A 542 16.90 7.11 4.82
C LEU A 542 17.79 6.07 4.14
N THR A 543 18.87 6.49 3.49
CA THR A 543 19.84 5.56 2.88
C THR A 543 20.56 4.74 3.94
N ALA A 544 21.01 5.36 5.02
CA ALA A 544 21.68 4.67 6.13
C ALA A 544 20.74 3.66 6.82
N VAL A 545 19.47 4.03 7.04
CA VAL A 545 18.45 3.09 7.56
C VAL A 545 18.28 1.91 6.59
N LEU A 546 18.14 2.19 5.29
CA LEU A 546 17.98 1.16 4.26
C LEU A 546 19.19 0.21 4.19
N GLU A 547 20.42 0.70 4.27
CA GLU A 547 21.62 -0.15 4.27
C GLU A 547 21.63 -1.19 5.41
N HIS A 548 20.85 -0.96 6.46
CA HIS A 548 20.66 -1.88 7.58
C HIS A 548 19.33 -2.62 7.56
N THR A 549 18.47 -2.39 6.55
CA THR A 549 17.23 -3.15 6.41
C THR A 549 17.49 -4.61 6.05
N GLY A 550 18.53 -4.93 5.28
CA GLY A 550 18.74 -6.32 4.86
C GLY A 550 17.50 -6.90 4.14
N PRO A 551 17.44 -8.23 3.96
CA PRO A 551 16.33 -8.87 3.27
C PRO A 551 15.06 -8.92 4.13
N SER A 552 13.88 -9.04 3.52
CA SER A 552 12.62 -9.32 4.22
C SER A 552 12.04 -10.64 3.73
N ARG A 553 11.31 -11.34 4.60
CA ARG A 553 10.55 -12.53 4.23
C ARG A 553 9.10 -12.36 4.62
N PHE A 554 8.19 -12.82 3.78
CA PHE A 554 6.76 -12.84 4.02
C PHE A 554 6.19 -14.19 3.62
N SER A 555 5.28 -14.72 4.41
CA SER A 555 4.61 -15.98 4.14
C SER A 555 3.11 -15.78 4.24
N LEU A 556 2.36 -16.32 3.28
CA LEU A 556 0.89 -16.30 3.28
C LEU A 556 0.38 -17.67 3.72
N ARG A 557 -0.59 -17.64 4.62
CA ARG A 557 -1.38 -18.77 5.09
C ARG A 557 -2.84 -18.44 4.91
N ALA A 558 -3.66 -19.48 4.84
CA ALA A 558 -5.09 -19.30 4.86
C ALA A 558 -5.75 -20.35 5.74
N THR A 559 -6.86 -19.94 6.37
CA THR A 559 -7.86 -20.80 7.00
C THR A 559 -9.15 -20.70 6.19
N ASP A 560 -10.24 -21.34 6.59
CA ASP A 560 -11.52 -21.25 5.84
C ASP A 560 -12.04 -19.81 5.72
N THR A 561 -11.68 -18.92 6.65
CA THR A 561 -12.24 -17.56 6.75
C THR A 561 -11.18 -16.47 6.89
N GLU A 562 -9.89 -16.79 6.84
CA GLU A 562 -8.82 -15.82 7.07
C GLU A 562 -7.67 -15.98 6.09
N LEU A 563 -7.11 -14.85 5.66
CA LEU A 563 -5.82 -14.78 5.00
C LEU A 563 -4.82 -14.14 5.96
N GLN A 564 -3.78 -14.88 6.32
CA GLN A 564 -2.76 -14.43 7.25
C GLN A 564 -1.42 -14.29 6.53
N ILE A 565 -0.80 -13.11 6.63
CA ILE A 565 0.57 -12.88 6.18
C ILE A 565 1.46 -12.72 7.41
N ASP A 566 2.39 -13.65 7.61
CA ASP A 566 3.46 -13.50 8.61
C ASP A 566 4.73 -13.00 7.90
N GLY A 567 5.26 -11.88 8.37
CA GLY A 567 6.48 -11.25 7.85
C GLY A 567 7.59 -11.20 8.88
N HIS A 568 8.83 -11.33 8.43
CA HIS A 568 10.01 -10.94 9.20
C HIS A 568 10.75 -9.87 8.41
N ALA A 569 10.78 -8.68 8.99
CA ALA A 569 11.34 -7.51 8.35
C ALA A 569 12.19 -6.72 9.35
N PRO A 570 13.22 -6.01 8.88
CA PRO A 570 14.01 -5.09 9.71
C PRO A 570 13.24 -3.88 10.24
N LEU A 571 12.10 -3.57 9.61
CA LEU A 571 11.22 -2.46 9.90
C LEU A 571 9.77 -2.99 9.81
N PRO A 572 8.82 -2.44 10.57
CA PRO A 572 7.44 -2.92 10.61
C PRO A 572 6.60 -2.49 9.37
N LEU A 573 6.96 -3.00 8.19
CA LEU A 573 6.44 -2.62 6.87
C LEU A 573 4.93 -2.81 6.68
N LEU A 574 4.37 -3.95 7.10
CA LEU A 574 2.94 -4.27 6.95
C LEU A 574 2.10 -3.39 7.86
N THR A 575 2.54 -3.18 9.09
CA THR A 575 1.81 -2.42 10.11
C THR A 575 1.65 -0.98 9.65
N GLY A 576 2.76 -0.29 9.35
CA GLY A 576 2.65 1.10 8.91
C GLY A 576 2.13 1.26 7.48
N GLY A 577 2.26 0.24 6.61
CA GLY A 577 1.58 0.22 5.31
C GLY A 577 0.05 0.18 5.46
N THR A 578 -0.45 -0.66 6.36
CA THR A 578 -1.88 -0.78 6.67
C THR A 578 -2.40 0.48 7.34
N THR A 579 -1.66 1.04 8.31
CA THR A 579 -1.99 2.34 8.93
C THR A 579 -2.09 3.44 7.88
N ALA A 580 -1.08 3.59 7.03
CA ALA A 580 -1.07 4.63 6.00
C ALA A 580 -2.21 4.46 5.00
N ALA A 581 -2.50 3.23 4.57
CA ALA A 581 -3.60 2.95 3.64
C ALA A 581 -4.98 3.20 4.29
N GLY A 582 -5.18 2.77 5.54
CA GLY A 582 -6.39 3.01 6.30
C GLY A 582 -6.63 4.51 6.49
N LEU A 583 -5.62 5.25 6.95
CA LEU A 583 -5.71 6.70 7.12
C LEU A 583 -5.92 7.43 5.78
N ASP A 584 -5.21 7.08 4.69
CA ASP A 584 -5.35 7.76 3.40
C ASP A 584 -6.77 7.64 2.81
N GLN A 585 -7.44 6.51 3.08
CA GLN A 585 -8.80 6.28 2.59
C GLN A 585 -9.87 6.94 3.48
N LEU A 586 -9.63 7.00 4.78
CA LEU A 586 -10.58 7.53 5.75
C LEU A 586 -10.50 9.05 5.92
N VAL A 587 -9.30 9.63 5.86
CA VAL A 587 -9.05 11.06 6.10
C VAL A 587 -9.29 11.91 4.84
N LYS A 588 -9.36 11.31 3.65
CA LYS A 588 -9.62 12.09 2.42
C LYS A 588 -11.10 12.34 2.20
N PRO A 589 -11.51 13.63 2.05
CA PRO A 589 -12.87 13.96 1.64
C PRO A 589 -13.26 13.20 0.36
N PRO A 590 -14.54 12.83 0.20
CA PRO A 590 -15.05 12.23 -1.04
C PRO A 590 -14.64 12.99 -2.30
N ALA A 591 -14.64 14.34 -2.25
CA ALA A 591 -14.20 15.22 -3.33
C ALA A 591 -12.73 14.99 -3.73
N ALA A 592 -11.80 14.93 -2.77
CA ALA A 592 -10.39 14.67 -3.04
C ALA A 592 -10.16 13.29 -3.69
N ARG A 593 -10.96 12.27 -3.31
CA ARG A 593 -10.94 10.93 -3.91
C ARG A 593 -11.46 10.96 -5.35
N LYS A 594 -12.61 11.57 -5.59
CA LYS A 594 -13.16 11.79 -6.94
C LYS A 594 -12.21 12.60 -7.83
N ALA A 595 -11.57 13.64 -7.30
CA ALA A 595 -10.59 14.44 -8.04
C ALA A 595 -9.35 13.64 -8.46
N LYS A 596 -8.82 12.79 -7.57
CA LYS A 596 -7.73 11.86 -7.92
C LYS A 596 -8.16 10.89 -9.02
N LEU A 597 -9.38 10.37 -8.94
CA LEU A 597 -9.96 9.47 -9.94
C LEU A 597 -10.16 10.17 -11.29
N ALA A 598 -10.68 11.40 -11.30
CA ALA A 598 -10.84 12.23 -12.49
C ALA A 598 -9.50 12.43 -13.21
N ARG A 599 -8.44 12.84 -12.49
CA ARG A 599 -7.08 12.96 -13.04
C ARG A 599 -6.56 11.65 -13.63
N GLN A 600 -6.81 10.53 -12.97
CA GLN A 600 -6.41 9.22 -13.48
C GLN A 600 -7.14 8.86 -14.79
N ARG A 601 -8.45 9.09 -14.86
CA ARG A 601 -9.28 8.83 -16.05
C ARG A 601 -8.93 9.76 -17.22
N MET A 602 -8.71 11.06 -16.97
CA MET A 602 -8.23 12.00 -17.99
C MET A 602 -6.87 11.59 -18.57
N ARG A 603 -5.93 11.08 -17.75
CA ARG A 603 -4.65 10.54 -18.25
C ARG A 603 -4.83 9.29 -19.13
N GLN A 604 -5.86 8.48 -18.87
CA GLN A 604 -6.18 7.34 -19.75
C GLN A 604 -6.70 7.84 -21.10
N LEU A 605 -7.65 8.80 -21.10
CA LEU A 605 -8.16 9.45 -22.31
C LEU A 605 -7.04 10.11 -23.13
N SER A 606 -6.13 10.81 -22.46
CA SER A 606 -4.96 11.45 -23.08
C SER A 606 -4.10 10.48 -23.89
N ARG A 607 -3.93 9.24 -23.41
CA ARG A 607 -3.18 8.20 -24.14
C ARG A 607 -3.95 7.72 -25.38
N SER A 608 -5.27 7.57 -25.25
CA SER A 608 -6.16 7.18 -26.34
C SER A 608 -6.21 8.25 -27.44
N LEU A 609 -6.32 9.52 -27.05
CA LEU A 609 -6.24 10.68 -27.94
C LEU A 609 -4.94 10.65 -28.77
N ARG A 610 -3.77 10.53 -28.13
CA ARG A 610 -2.49 10.44 -28.85
C ARG A 610 -2.40 9.22 -29.78
N ARG A 611 -3.02 8.10 -29.40
CA ARG A 611 -3.06 6.89 -30.23
C ARG A 611 -3.94 7.09 -31.46
N TYR A 612 -5.10 7.74 -31.30
CA TYR A 612 -5.98 8.14 -32.38
C TYR A 612 -5.25 9.03 -33.37
N HIS A 613 -4.66 10.14 -32.91
CA HIS A 613 -3.95 11.09 -33.76
C HIS A 613 -2.78 10.45 -34.51
N ARG A 614 -2.02 9.56 -33.86
CA ARG A 614 -0.91 8.85 -34.51
C ARG A 614 -1.36 8.05 -35.74
N VAL A 615 -2.54 7.45 -35.68
CA VAL A 615 -3.12 6.60 -36.73
C VAL A 615 -3.84 7.45 -37.79
N ASN A 616 -4.69 8.37 -37.37
CA ASN A 616 -5.57 9.13 -38.27
C ASN A 616 -4.93 10.43 -38.79
N LYS A 617 -3.81 10.87 -38.20
CA LYS A 617 -3.11 12.13 -38.49
C LYS A 617 -3.94 13.40 -38.27
N THR A 618 -5.11 13.25 -37.67
CA THR A 618 -6.04 14.31 -37.29
C THR A 618 -6.52 14.09 -35.86
N PRO A 619 -6.86 15.17 -35.13
CA PRO A 619 -7.50 15.04 -33.83
C PRO A 619 -8.92 14.46 -33.99
N PRO A 620 -9.45 13.73 -33.00
CA PRO A 620 -10.85 13.34 -33.03
C PRO A 620 -11.74 14.58 -32.83
N GLU A 621 -12.90 14.60 -33.50
CA GLU A 621 -13.92 15.64 -33.32
C GLU A 621 -14.61 15.54 -31.96
N ALA A 622 -14.76 14.32 -31.43
CA ALA A 622 -15.37 14.05 -30.13
C ALA A 622 -14.78 12.79 -29.48
N LEU A 623 -14.98 12.63 -28.16
CA LEU A 623 -14.41 11.51 -27.40
C LEU A 623 -14.98 10.14 -27.80
N GLU A 624 -16.19 10.11 -28.37
CA GLU A 624 -16.86 8.94 -28.95
C GLU A 624 -15.95 8.20 -29.94
N ALA A 625 -15.22 8.95 -30.77
CA ALA A 625 -14.37 8.43 -31.83
C ALA A 625 -13.18 7.59 -31.30
N LEU A 626 -12.91 7.66 -29.99
CA LEU A 626 -11.90 6.82 -29.35
C LEU A 626 -12.39 5.38 -29.14
N THR A 627 -13.69 5.16 -29.07
CA THR A 627 -14.28 3.84 -28.79
C THR A 627 -14.83 3.18 -30.07
N PRO A 628 -14.78 1.84 -30.18
CA PRO A 628 -14.06 0.89 -29.32
C PRO A 628 -12.57 0.74 -29.70
N ARG A 629 -12.12 1.39 -30.79
CA ARG A 629 -10.84 1.08 -31.44
C ARG A 629 -9.60 1.51 -30.63
N PHE A 630 -9.66 2.65 -29.95
CA PHE A 630 -8.54 3.23 -29.21
C PHE A 630 -8.71 3.13 -27.69
N ALA A 631 -9.95 3.03 -27.21
CA ALA A 631 -10.37 2.73 -25.86
C ALA A 631 -11.52 1.71 -25.87
N LYS A 632 -11.53 0.74 -24.94
CA LYS A 632 -12.60 -0.29 -24.87
C LYS A 632 -13.95 0.29 -24.45
N LYS A 633 -13.94 1.16 -23.45
CA LYS A 633 -15.08 1.95 -22.94
C LYS A 633 -14.55 3.35 -22.67
N ARG A 634 -15.41 4.35 -22.82
CA ARG A 634 -15.10 5.74 -22.52
C ARG A 634 -15.10 5.97 -21.00
N PRO A 635 -13.99 6.43 -20.40
CA PRO A 635 -14.01 6.88 -19.01
C PRO A 635 -14.92 8.10 -18.86
N THR A 636 -15.75 8.11 -17.82
CA THR A 636 -16.67 9.19 -17.48
C THR A 636 -16.12 10.02 -16.31
N ASP A 637 -16.59 11.26 -16.18
CA ASP A 637 -16.23 12.14 -15.07
C ASP A 637 -16.86 11.61 -13.77
N PRO A 638 -16.08 11.30 -12.71
CA PRO A 638 -16.60 10.81 -11.42
C PRO A 638 -17.41 11.84 -10.62
N PHE A 639 -17.41 13.12 -11.00
CA PHE A 639 -18.27 14.14 -10.42
C PHE A 639 -19.61 14.29 -11.11
N THR A 640 -19.75 13.63 -12.26
CA THR A 640 -21.01 13.58 -13.00
C THR A 640 -21.62 12.19 -12.84
N ASP A 641 -22.95 12.09 -12.95
CA ASP A 641 -23.66 10.81 -12.97
C ASP A 641 -23.48 10.08 -14.33
N GLY A 642 -22.22 9.87 -14.73
CA GLY A 642 -21.84 9.13 -15.93
C GLY A 642 -21.66 9.98 -17.19
N ALA A 643 -21.58 11.31 -17.09
CA ALA A 643 -21.27 12.18 -18.22
C ALA A 643 -19.77 12.12 -18.61
N ASP A 644 -19.47 12.63 -19.79
CA ASP A 644 -18.10 12.67 -20.29
C ASP A 644 -17.30 13.83 -19.72
N PHE A 645 -15.98 13.70 -19.77
CA PHE A 645 -15.09 14.83 -19.61
C PHE A 645 -15.29 15.83 -20.75
N GLY A 646 -15.16 17.12 -20.44
CA GLY A 646 -15.03 18.14 -21.47
C GLY A 646 -13.79 17.88 -22.32
N TYR A 647 -13.89 18.09 -23.64
CA TYR A 647 -12.79 17.89 -24.58
C TYR A 647 -12.76 19.01 -25.60
N GLY A 648 -11.58 19.59 -25.76
CA GLY A 648 -11.33 20.68 -26.70
C GLY A 648 -10.02 20.50 -27.45
N VAL A 649 -9.96 21.04 -28.66
CA VAL A 649 -8.73 21.12 -29.47
C VAL A 649 -8.43 22.59 -29.68
N SER A 650 -7.17 22.98 -29.50
CA SER A 650 -6.78 24.38 -29.73
C SER A 650 -7.06 24.78 -31.17
N HIS A 651 -7.34 26.06 -31.43
CA HIS A 651 -7.50 26.65 -32.77
C HIS A 651 -6.40 26.25 -33.77
N SER A 652 -5.16 26.07 -33.29
CA SER A 652 -4.03 25.64 -34.12
C SER A 652 -4.06 24.17 -34.56
N GLY A 653 -4.97 23.36 -34.00
CA GLY A 653 -5.03 21.91 -34.12
C GLY A 653 -3.89 21.17 -33.41
N LYS A 654 -2.91 21.86 -32.80
CA LYS A 654 -1.67 21.24 -32.27
C LYS A 654 -1.79 20.74 -30.83
N ASN A 655 -2.76 21.24 -30.08
CA ASN A 655 -2.93 20.95 -28.65
C ASN A 655 -4.37 20.53 -28.35
N TRP A 656 -4.55 19.86 -27.22
CA TRP A 656 -5.85 19.45 -26.69
C TRP A 656 -5.96 19.75 -25.20
N VAL A 657 -7.20 19.85 -24.72
CA VAL A 657 -7.59 19.98 -23.31
C VAL A 657 -8.64 18.94 -22.96
N LEU A 658 -8.57 18.42 -21.73
CA LEU A 658 -9.61 17.65 -21.06
C LEU A 658 -9.97 18.37 -19.77
N THR A 659 -11.26 18.52 -19.49
CA THR A 659 -11.76 19.13 -18.26
C THR A 659 -12.73 18.19 -17.55
N SER A 660 -12.73 18.28 -16.22
CA SER A 660 -13.69 17.66 -15.34
C SER A 660 -14.36 18.77 -14.56
N VAL A 661 -15.68 18.70 -14.40
CA VAL A 661 -16.53 19.74 -13.78
C VAL A 661 -16.29 19.94 -12.28
N GLY A 662 -15.22 19.37 -11.72
CA GLY A 662 -14.90 19.51 -10.31
C GLY A 662 -15.98 18.97 -9.37
N PRO A 663 -15.80 19.12 -8.05
CA PRO A 663 -16.78 18.69 -7.07
C PRO A 663 -18.05 19.53 -7.06
N ASP A 664 -18.00 20.78 -7.50
CA ASP A 664 -19.19 21.64 -7.65
C ASP A 664 -20.13 21.23 -8.78
N GLY A 665 -19.66 20.38 -9.70
CA GLY A 665 -20.46 19.85 -10.80
C GLY A 665 -20.70 20.88 -11.91
N VAL A 666 -20.03 22.02 -11.88
CA VAL A 666 -20.18 23.11 -12.85
C VAL A 666 -18.97 23.15 -13.77
N ALA A 667 -19.20 23.31 -15.08
CA ALA A 667 -18.11 23.46 -16.04
C ALA A 667 -17.65 24.92 -16.08
N ASP A 668 -16.47 25.21 -15.53
CA ASP A 668 -15.93 26.56 -15.51
C ASP A 668 -15.13 26.91 -16.76
N ILE A 669 -14.62 25.90 -17.48
CA ILE A 669 -13.78 26.12 -18.65
C ILE A 669 -14.54 25.73 -19.93
N PRO A 670 -14.80 26.71 -20.82
CA PRO A 670 -15.37 26.41 -22.14
C PRO A 670 -14.31 25.74 -23.01
N VAL A 671 -14.38 24.41 -23.14
CA VAL A 671 -13.42 23.61 -23.90
C VAL A 671 -13.36 23.97 -25.39
N ASP A 672 -14.45 24.51 -25.94
CA ASP A 672 -14.57 24.92 -27.34
C ASP A 672 -13.72 26.16 -27.67
N GLU A 673 -13.34 26.94 -26.66
CA GLU A 673 -12.57 28.18 -26.80
C GLU A 673 -11.09 28.01 -26.40
N PHE A 674 -10.60 26.77 -26.30
CA PHE A 674 -9.27 26.50 -25.76
C PHE A 674 -8.12 27.19 -26.52
N VAL A 675 -7.41 28.11 -25.84
CA VAL A 675 -6.18 28.76 -26.31
C VAL A 675 -5.00 28.40 -25.40
N GLN A 676 -3.99 27.68 -25.93
CA GLN A 676 -2.86 27.18 -25.14
C GLN A 676 -2.06 28.29 -24.44
N GLN A 677 -1.88 29.45 -25.10
CA GLN A 677 -1.08 30.55 -24.55
C GLN A 677 -1.76 31.19 -23.35
N GLU A 678 -3.07 31.40 -23.42
CA GLU A 678 -3.89 31.89 -22.30
C GLU A 678 -3.85 30.90 -21.14
N TRP A 679 -3.87 29.60 -21.45
CA TRP A 679 -3.78 28.55 -20.43
C TRP A 679 -2.41 28.43 -19.77
N GLU A 680 -1.33 28.58 -20.54
CA GLU A 680 0.03 28.65 -19.99
C GLU A 680 0.23 29.93 -19.17
N ALA A 681 -0.44 31.04 -19.51
CA ALA A 681 -0.42 32.28 -18.75
C ALA A 681 -1.13 32.11 -17.39
N ILE A 682 -2.33 31.51 -17.36
CA ILE A 682 -3.06 31.17 -16.13
C ILE A 682 -2.22 30.24 -15.23
N ARG A 683 -1.54 29.25 -15.80
CA ARG A 683 -0.66 28.34 -15.03
C ARG A 683 0.59 29.01 -14.47
N ARG A 684 1.12 30.03 -15.14
CA ARG A 684 2.35 30.78 -14.77
C ARG A 684 2.02 32.12 -14.12
N ALA A 685 0.77 32.36 -13.75
CA ALA A 685 0.34 33.58 -13.12
C ALA A 685 1.09 33.81 -11.79
N ASP A 686 1.80 34.94 -11.70
CA ASP A 686 2.58 35.31 -10.52
C ASP A 686 1.98 36.47 -9.72
N THR A 687 1.13 37.29 -10.36
CA THR A 687 0.41 38.41 -9.73
C THR A 687 -0.75 37.91 -8.87
N PRO A 688 -1.06 38.58 -7.74
CA PRO A 688 -2.17 38.19 -6.85
C PRO A 688 -3.52 38.03 -7.56
N GLU A 689 -3.86 38.94 -8.48
CA GLU A 689 -5.14 38.94 -9.18
C GLU A 689 -5.25 37.75 -10.15
N ALA A 690 -4.21 37.51 -10.95
CA ALA A 690 -4.17 36.37 -11.87
C ALA A 690 -4.03 35.02 -11.15
N LYS A 691 -3.46 34.99 -9.93
CA LYS A 691 -3.48 33.80 -9.07
C LYS A 691 -4.88 33.52 -8.55
N ALA A 692 -5.61 34.54 -8.10
CA ALA A 692 -7.01 34.39 -7.67
C ALA A 692 -7.90 33.92 -8.84
N GLU A 693 -7.70 34.46 -10.04
CA GLU A 693 -8.41 34.00 -11.25
C GLU A 693 -8.05 32.55 -11.62
N ALA A 694 -6.77 32.18 -11.55
CA ALA A 694 -6.32 30.81 -11.79
C ALA A 694 -6.80 29.80 -10.73
N GLU A 695 -7.02 30.26 -9.49
CA GLU A 695 -7.58 29.47 -8.41
C GLU A 695 -9.06 29.19 -8.65
N ARG A 696 -9.83 30.19 -9.09
CA ARG A 696 -11.25 30.03 -9.46
C ARG A 696 -11.49 29.11 -10.63
N LEU A 697 -10.60 29.11 -11.62
CA LEU A 697 -10.79 28.34 -12.86
C LEU A 697 -10.20 26.93 -12.81
N VAL A 698 -9.31 26.62 -11.86
CA VAL A 698 -8.56 25.35 -11.87
C VAL A 698 -8.48 24.73 -10.49
N TYR A 699 -9.11 23.56 -10.35
CA TYR A 699 -9.06 22.80 -9.10
C TYR A 699 -7.61 22.48 -8.68
N ARG A 700 -7.18 23.09 -7.59
CA ARG A 700 -5.95 22.74 -6.87
C ARG A 700 -6.28 22.44 -5.42
N PHE A 701 -6.56 21.17 -5.13
CA PHE A 701 -6.63 20.69 -3.75
C PHE A 701 -5.41 21.16 -2.95
N LYS A 702 -5.64 22.05 -1.98
CA LYS A 702 -4.64 22.61 -1.07
C LYS A 702 -5.02 22.19 0.34
N ALA A 703 -4.25 21.27 0.91
CA ALA A 703 -4.50 20.73 2.25
C ALA A 703 -4.40 21.77 3.38
N GLU A 704 -3.92 22.99 3.12
CA GLU A 704 -3.69 24.05 4.13
C GLU A 704 -4.71 25.20 4.04
N SER A 705 -5.75 25.12 3.20
CA SER A 705 -6.73 26.22 2.97
C SER A 705 -8.19 25.83 3.21
N SER A 706 -8.46 24.94 4.16
CA SER A 706 -9.81 24.39 4.40
C SER A 706 -10.84 25.40 4.94
N GLN A 707 -10.46 26.59 5.43
CA GLN A 707 -11.45 27.63 5.75
C GLN A 707 -12.10 28.29 4.51
N ALA A 708 -11.49 28.21 3.33
CA ALA A 708 -12.06 28.76 2.08
C ALA A 708 -12.87 27.72 1.27
N GLU A 709 -12.71 26.42 1.56
CA GLU A 709 -13.41 25.33 0.87
C GLU A 709 -14.77 24.97 1.51
N LYS A 710 -15.08 25.50 2.71
CA LYS A 710 -16.28 25.22 3.55
C LYS A 710 -17.65 25.58 2.96
N GLY A 711 -17.75 25.89 1.67
CA GLY A 711 -19.02 26.24 1.05
C GLY A 711 -18.98 26.21 -0.46
N TRP A 712 -18.44 25.16 -1.09
CA TRP A 712 -18.58 24.92 -2.55
C TRP A 712 -18.29 26.16 -3.42
N GLY A 713 -17.38 27.02 -2.96
CA GLY A 713 -17.24 28.40 -3.43
C GLY A 713 -15.96 28.69 -4.21
N ASP A 714 -15.06 27.71 -4.32
CA ASP A 714 -13.84 27.83 -5.11
C ASP A 714 -13.30 26.45 -5.56
N GLU A 715 -13.95 25.80 -6.54
CA GLU A 715 -13.52 24.49 -7.03
C GLU A 715 -13.56 24.36 -8.56
N GLY A 716 -12.86 25.26 -9.26
CA GLY A 716 -12.82 25.27 -10.73
C GLY A 716 -12.47 23.93 -11.38
N ASP A 717 -12.67 23.75 -12.69
CA ASP A 717 -12.41 22.49 -13.39
C ASP A 717 -11.05 21.80 -13.08
N ILE A 718 -11.05 20.46 -13.05
CA ILE A 718 -9.80 19.70 -13.08
C ILE A 718 -9.33 19.55 -14.53
N VAL A 719 -8.13 20.06 -14.83
CA VAL A 719 -7.65 20.14 -16.21
C VAL A 719 -6.44 19.26 -16.51
N GLU A 720 -6.47 18.59 -17.66
CA GLU A 720 -5.32 17.93 -18.29
C GLU A 720 -5.14 18.46 -19.71
N THR A 721 -3.94 18.92 -20.07
CA THR A 721 -3.62 19.41 -21.42
C THR A 721 -2.49 18.63 -22.07
N GLY A 722 -2.45 18.59 -23.39
CA GLY A 722 -1.29 18.04 -24.08
C GLY A 722 -1.13 18.49 -25.52
N LYS A 723 -0.02 18.02 -26.10
CA LYS A 723 0.33 18.16 -27.52
C LYS A 723 0.21 16.80 -28.19
N TRP A 724 -0.10 16.79 -29.49
CA TRP A 724 -0.30 15.56 -30.27
C TRP A 724 0.96 14.72 -30.48
#